data_AF-A0A9X3SFH6-F1
#
_entry.id   AF-A0A9X3SFH6-F1
#
_cell.length_a   1.000
_cell.length_b   1.000
_cell.length_c   1.000
_cell.angle_alpha   90.00
_cell.angle_beta   90.00
_cell.angle_gamma   90.00
#
_symmetry.space_group_name_H-M   'P 1'
#
loop_
_entity.id
_entity.type
_entity.pdbx_description
1 polymer ?
#
loop_
_entity_poly.entity_id
_entity_poly.type
_entity_poly.pdbx_seq_one_letter_code
_entity_poly.pdbx_strand_id
1 'polypeptide(L)'
;MPSGTGYECSFAVITVVPEAHRLWVDGLPSHQTTFRDGYRWTVSNLPAAGNGTHLVVEAQQPERSLLPAGSFAAHFLDVWRPRCLIIADIGGGIWGPGPIARDGLALGDVVAADRLDYYELIKIVPPSGNQQTRIPRSMKFQQPSTWLSTLARDLAHESHWHQRLRVGRPSATHPPKLLPGGVVSGDKLLTDTNAHETRRIVDTYDKALAVDMESVGAAHAVFLKVDAGHAVSFAALRGISDWIDQPDNQETRDAWKAAASDAAIAVLRELIEQTPGELVGVTPAEAESIAELRRRLHNDYYVPPIAYESHIDAGGQRITREGVLGHALKRHGVALVGGAGLGKSTMLHHAAMAASGPLEAFPVLVDLKRWRPKYADRLDGIPTAERLSPFMDVLLSASVQRIGVGLFEEILARREVLLMVDGLNEVPFTPVASRILELLDEYMRAHPEVRVLVTDRGGEGFYRDSGWDVLKLRPLDAVQVTHIIEQNFGAGAATTLDDEAGLLENPFFLDRALRGRNLDLASRASALGTFFSEQLRMTDEHIDALAAMAFNVYAERRQRTFPESEVEELLGTDGFHALRAGGALKSHDSLATFSHQLEHDYLAARHMARHPHYWTTSVLDALTFNAASFDVPALVLELLDDESARDIFVRKLYDWNWRGTITAVASAEQEGHQATSAFLHTAILAVAAEKRFDPVRGTRDRADNQLQRFRGYHAQQLRSAATLRELTTFVREVEGGPEWFASWQNLFCGDPLDRPLRDDVIDALTSSDALHGWTAANVIKRYEGTDDASRRMREMVRTASDTTRWRAVHVLGAWPSDANAAVLVDALSYPHRWVVYGAVRSLMEMAARTGDDALRRRVLAALADRVDTIPNEALSQIALTPLYEGAPADYQRAVRPLITSIIKSRHNVGERERWRSRLARFDEFWDRA
;
A
#
# COMPACT_ATOMS: atom_id res chain seq x y z
N MET A 1 21.94 37.48 23.18
CA MET A 1 21.57 36.58 22.06
C MET A 1 20.51 35.64 22.59
N PRO A 2 19.20 35.84 22.34
CA PRO A 2 18.23 34.88 22.79
C PRO A 2 18.31 33.64 21.91
N SER A 3 18.71 32.54 22.54
CA SER A 3 18.53 31.15 22.14
C SER A 3 17.07 30.88 21.76
N GLY A 4 16.79 30.33 20.56
CA GLY A 4 15.43 29.91 20.25
C GLY A 4 15.14 29.26 18.89
N THR A 5 15.78 29.64 17.79
CA THR A 5 15.45 29.08 16.45
C THR A 5 16.71 28.87 15.63
N GLY A 6 16.97 27.66 15.14
CA GLY A 6 18.18 27.33 14.36
C GLY A 6 18.32 28.04 13.00
N TYR A 7 17.34 28.86 12.60
CA TYR A 7 17.28 29.58 11.33
C TYR A 7 17.62 31.07 11.51
N GLU A 8 18.43 31.66 10.62
CA GLU A 8 18.70 33.11 10.64
C GLU A 8 17.75 33.90 9.71
N CYS A 9 17.07 33.25 8.76
CA CYS A 9 16.01 33.88 7.96
C CYS A 9 14.88 32.91 7.56
N SER A 10 13.75 33.46 7.10
CA SER A 10 12.60 32.69 6.64
C SER A 10 12.81 32.16 5.23
N PHE A 11 13.17 33.04 4.31
CA PHE A 11 13.37 32.71 2.90
C PHE A 11 14.74 33.20 2.43
N ALA A 12 15.46 32.31 1.75
CA ALA A 12 16.57 32.63 0.88
C ALA A 12 16.06 32.60 -0.56
N VAL A 13 16.23 33.69 -1.29
CA VAL A 13 15.82 33.84 -2.69
C VAL A 13 17.07 33.97 -3.56
N ILE A 14 17.20 33.08 -4.54
CA ILE A 14 18.23 33.17 -5.57
C ILE A 14 17.59 33.74 -6.84
N THR A 15 18.10 34.88 -7.29
CA THR A 15 17.91 35.38 -8.66
C THR A 15 19.18 35.13 -9.46
N VAL A 16 19.09 35.02 -10.77
CA VAL A 16 20.20 34.68 -11.67
C VAL A 16 20.46 35.84 -12.63
N VAL A 17 19.45 36.31 -13.36
CA VAL A 17 19.60 37.42 -14.31
C VAL A 17 19.46 38.78 -13.61
N PRO A 18 20.19 39.81 -14.07
CA PRO A 18 20.11 41.15 -13.48
C PRO A 18 18.69 41.75 -13.48
N GLU A 19 17.88 41.39 -14.46
CA GLU A 19 16.48 41.82 -14.57
C GLU A 19 15.65 41.32 -13.38
N ALA A 20 15.74 40.02 -13.04
CA ALA A 20 15.04 39.44 -11.89
C ALA A 20 15.50 40.05 -10.57
N HIS A 21 16.82 40.19 -10.37
CA HIS A 21 17.37 40.85 -9.19
C HIS A 21 16.85 42.29 -9.03
N ARG A 22 16.92 43.10 -10.09
CA ARG A 22 16.44 44.48 -10.06
C ARG A 22 14.95 44.55 -9.78
N LEU A 23 14.16 43.72 -10.44
CA LEU A 23 12.70 43.67 -10.23
C LEU A 23 12.36 43.27 -8.80
N TRP A 24 13.10 42.34 -8.19
CA TRP A 24 12.95 42.02 -6.78
C TRP A 24 13.20 43.26 -5.91
N VAL A 25 14.40 43.85 -6.00
CA VAL A 25 14.84 45.00 -5.19
C VAL A 25 13.89 46.19 -5.33
N ASP A 26 13.54 46.57 -6.56
CA ASP A 26 12.64 47.69 -6.86
C ASP A 26 11.19 47.43 -6.42
N GLY A 27 10.84 46.16 -6.18
CA GLY A 27 9.50 45.75 -5.75
C GLY A 27 9.29 45.79 -4.24
N LEU A 28 10.37 45.92 -3.47
CA LEU A 28 10.31 45.88 -2.01
C LEU A 28 9.94 47.26 -1.43
N PRO A 29 9.01 47.33 -0.47
CA PRO A 29 8.68 48.59 0.19
C PRO A 29 9.85 49.14 1.02
N SER A 30 10.68 48.25 1.56
CA SER A 30 11.92 48.58 2.27
C SER A 30 12.89 47.40 2.24
N HIS A 31 14.17 47.65 2.09
CA HIS A 31 15.22 46.64 2.18
C HIS A 31 16.54 47.24 2.69
N GLN A 32 17.44 46.36 3.13
CA GLN A 32 18.82 46.69 3.50
C GLN A 32 19.77 45.85 2.68
N THR A 33 20.87 46.45 2.26
CA THR A 33 21.96 45.72 1.59
C THR A 33 23.05 45.43 2.60
N THR A 34 23.40 44.16 2.76
CA THR A 34 24.52 43.74 3.61
C THR A 34 25.56 42.97 2.81
N PHE A 35 26.80 42.96 3.27
CA PHE A 35 27.90 42.23 2.67
C PHE A 35 28.41 41.20 3.67
N ARG A 36 28.31 39.92 3.32
CA ARG A 36 28.74 38.80 4.17
C ARG A 36 29.41 37.75 3.29
N ASP A 37 30.59 37.33 3.71
CA ASP A 37 31.41 36.28 3.07
C ASP A 37 31.63 36.47 1.55
N GLY A 38 31.83 37.72 1.13
CA GLY A 38 32.13 38.05 -0.26
C GLY A 38 30.92 38.31 -1.15
N TYR A 39 29.70 38.12 -0.64
CA TYR A 39 28.46 38.31 -1.39
C TYR A 39 27.64 39.48 -0.85
N ARG A 40 26.89 40.10 -1.77
CA ARG A 40 25.92 41.15 -1.46
C ARG A 40 24.54 40.51 -1.29
N TRP A 41 23.90 40.79 -0.16
CA TRP A 41 22.60 40.26 0.20
C TRP A 41 21.58 41.40 0.37
N THR A 42 20.40 41.23 -0.21
CA THR A 42 19.24 42.11 -0.03
C THR A 42 18.37 41.53 1.08
N VAL A 43 18.31 42.18 2.23
CA VAL A 43 17.52 41.75 3.38
C VAL A 43 16.25 42.59 3.48
N SER A 44 15.11 41.94 3.61
CA SER A 44 13.80 42.61 3.69
C SER A 44 12.83 41.86 4.59
N ASN A 45 11.81 42.57 5.08
CA ASN A 45 10.69 41.97 5.78
C ASN A 45 9.46 42.02 4.88
N LEU A 46 8.87 40.85 4.59
CA LEU A 46 7.62 40.73 3.86
C LEU A 46 6.49 40.34 4.81
N PRO A 47 5.25 40.79 4.56
CA PRO A 47 4.11 40.33 5.33
C PRO A 47 3.94 38.83 5.15
N ALA A 48 3.44 38.17 6.18
CA ALA A 48 3.10 36.76 6.15
C ALA A 48 1.59 36.57 6.21
N ALA A 49 1.10 35.40 5.78
CA ALA A 49 -0.32 35.09 5.90
C ALA A 49 -0.72 35.04 7.38
N GLY A 50 -1.79 35.75 7.72
CA GLY A 50 -2.22 35.95 9.11
C GLY A 50 -1.43 37.08 9.80
N ASN A 51 -0.83 36.79 10.96
CA ASN A 51 -0.04 37.74 11.73
C ASN A 51 1.46 37.44 11.58
N GLY A 52 2.27 38.49 11.39
CA GLY A 52 3.74 38.41 11.41
C GLY A 52 4.42 38.86 10.12
N THR A 53 5.73 38.67 10.06
CA THR A 53 6.57 39.03 8.91
C THR A 53 7.63 37.97 8.66
N HIS A 54 7.92 37.73 7.39
CA HIS A 54 9.05 36.89 6.94
C HIS A 54 10.30 37.72 6.76
N LEU A 55 11.40 37.30 7.38
CA LEU A 55 12.72 37.80 7.02
C LEU A 55 13.17 37.11 5.73
N VAL A 56 13.24 37.88 4.64
CA VAL A 56 13.63 37.39 3.32
C VAL A 56 15.00 37.95 2.97
N VAL A 57 15.90 37.06 2.62
CA VAL A 57 17.23 37.39 2.11
C VAL A 57 17.27 36.99 0.65
N GLU A 58 17.61 37.91 -0.23
CA GLU A 58 17.81 37.66 -1.65
C GLU A 58 19.26 37.93 -2.03
N ALA A 59 19.78 37.19 -2.99
CA ALA A 59 21.00 37.56 -3.67
C ALA A 59 21.02 37.05 -5.11
N GLN A 60 21.65 37.84 -5.97
CA GLN A 60 21.91 37.47 -7.34
C GLN A 60 23.10 36.51 -7.41
N GLN A 61 22.89 35.35 -8.01
CA GLN A 61 23.94 34.39 -8.33
C GLN A 61 24.95 35.01 -9.31
N PRO A 62 26.26 34.87 -9.08
CA PRO A 62 27.29 35.56 -9.87
C PRO A 62 27.47 35.00 -11.29
N GLU A 63 27.28 33.69 -11.47
CA GLU A 63 27.55 32.99 -12.73
C GLU A 63 26.40 32.04 -13.07
N ARG A 64 26.18 31.75 -14.36
CA ARG A 64 25.15 30.80 -14.82
C ARG A 64 25.76 29.42 -15.03
N SER A 65 25.11 28.38 -14.53
CA SER A 65 25.45 26.94 -14.64
C SER A 65 25.03 26.25 -13.33
N LEU A 66 24.88 24.93 -13.40
CA LEU A 66 24.59 24.06 -12.27
C LEU A 66 25.67 24.11 -11.18
N LEU A 67 26.95 24.18 -11.57
CA LEU A 67 28.06 24.18 -10.61
C LEU A 67 28.12 25.46 -9.76
N PRO A 68 28.09 26.67 -10.36
CA PRO A 68 27.93 27.92 -9.61
C PRO A 68 26.63 27.96 -8.80
N ALA A 69 25.51 27.48 -9.35
CA ALA A 69 24.22 27.46 -8.64
C ALA A 69 24.28 26.62 -7.37
N GLY A 70 24.82 25.39 -7.46
CA GLY A 70 24.99 24.52 -6.31
C GLY A 70 25.95 25.08 -5.27
N SER A 71 27.09 25.62 -5.71
CA SER A 71 28.07 26.22 -4.79
C SER A 71 27.51 27.45 -4.08
N PHE A 72 26.82 28.32 -4.81
CA PHE A 72 26.20 29.52 -4.27
C PHE A 72 25.04 29.19 -3.32
N ALA A 73 24.17 28.26 -3.69
CA ALA A 73 23.10 27.78 -2.81
C ALA A 73 23.66 27.15 -1.53
N ALA A 74 24.69 26.30 -1.62
CA ALA A 74 25.32 25.70 -0.44
C ALA A 74 25.87 26.77 0.52
N HIS A 75 26.53 27.79 -0.04
CA HIS A 75 27.01 28.93 0.72
C HIS A 75 25.87 29.72 1.37
N PHE A 76 24.79 30.02 0.63
CA PHE A 76 23.60 30.70 1.15
C PHE A 76 23.01 29.93 2.34
N LEU A 77 22.88 28.61 2.21
CA LEU A 77 22.35 27.73 3.25
C LEU A 77 23.23 27.73 4.52
N ASP A 78 24.55 27.84 4.38
CA ASP A 78 25.48 27.91 5.51
C ASP A 78 25.43 29.25 6.24
N VAL A 79 25.40 30.34 5.47
CA VAL A 79 25.48 31.70 5.99
C VAL A 79 24.19 32.11 6.68
N TRP A 80 23.05 31.90 6.04
CA TRP A 80 21.77 32.44 6.49
C TRP A 80 20.84 31.40 7.10
N ARG A 81 21.16 30.11 6.98
CA ARG A 81 20.36 29.00 7.50
C ARG A 81 18.86 29.25 7.29
N PRO A 82 18.41 29.38 6.03
CA PRO A 82 17.02 29.72 5.74
C PRO A 82 16.08 28.55 6.03
N ARG A 83 14.79 28.83 6.28
CA ARG A 83 13.74 27.78 6.30
C ARG A 83 13.41 27.30 4.89
N CYS A 84 13.44 28.21 3.92
CA CYS A 84 13.12 27.92 2.53
C CYS A 84 14.18 28.51 1.61
N LEU A 85 14.61 27.75 0.60
CA LEU A 85 15.38 28.24 -0.52
C LEU A 85 14.49 28.25 -1.76
N ILE A 86 14.31 29.42 -2.38
CA ILE A 86 13.56 29.54 -3.63
C ILE A 86 14.48 30.11 -4.70
N ILE A 87 14.54 29.44 -5.85
CA ILE A 87 15.14 30.01 -7.06
C ILE A 87 14.03 30.55 -7.96
N ALA A 88 14.09 31.83 -8.31
CA ALA A 88 13.07 32.50 -9.11
C ALA A 88 13.73 33.33 -10.20
N ASP A 89 13.60 32.89 -11.44
CA ASP A 89 14.19 33.55 -12.60
C ASP A 89 13.46 33.16 -13.89
N ILE A 90 14.05 33.40 -15.06
CA ILE A 90 13.54 32.97 -16.35
C ILE A 90 13.92 31.52 -16.67
N GLY A 91 13.20 30.93 -17.61
CA GLY A 91 13.49 29.64 -18.24
C GLY A 91 12.95 29.57 -19.67
N GLY A 92 13.44 28.61 -20.45
CA GLY A 92 12.92 28.33 -21.79
C GLY A 92 11.74 27.37 -21.71
N GLY A 93 10.63 27.70 -22.34
CA GLY A 93 9.45 26.84 -22.43
C GLY A 93 9.63 25.71 -23.44
N ILE A 94 8.84 24.65 -23.29
CA ILE A 94 8.78 23.53 -24.24
C ILE A 94 7.45 23.55 -24.99
N TRP A 95 7.49 23.72 -26.30
CA TRP A 95 6.29 23.72 -27.13
C TRP A 95 5.77 22.29 -27.35
N GLY A 96 6.64 21.36 -27.72
CA GLY A 96 6.29 19.98 -28.05
C GLY A 96 5.77 19.80 -29.49
N PRO A 97 5.31 18.59 -29.85
CA PRO A 97 4.94 18.25 -31.23
C PRO A 97 3.56 18.78 -31.69
N GLY A 98 2.80 19.41 -30.78
CA GLY A 98 1.41 19.82 -31.01
C GLY A 98 1.26 21.20 -31.66
N PRO A 99 0.04 21.53 -32.14
CA PRO A 99 -0.27 22.85 -32.69
C PRO A 99 -0.35 23.95 -31.61
N ILE A 100 -0.37 23.54 -30.33
CA ILE A 100 -0.32 24.40 -29.15
C ILE A 100 0.82 23.90 -28.26
N ALA A 101 1.45 24.82 -27.53
CA ALA A 101 2.46 24.46 -26.55
C ALA A 101 1.88 23.53 -25.46
N ARG A 102 2.75 22.72 -24.84
CA ARG A 102 2.39 21.79 -23.76
C ARG A 102 1.56 22.49 -22.69
N ASP A 103 0.45 21.86 -22.31
CA ASP A 103 -0.50 22.36 -21.30
C ASP A 103 -1.01 23.80 -21.53
N GLY A 104 -0.93 24.29 -22.78
CA GLY A 104 -1.33 25.65 -23.13
C GLY A 104 -0.43 26.74 -22.52
N LEU A 105 0.85 26.41 -22.30
CA LEU A 105 1.91 27.32 -21.85
C LEU A 105 2.11 28.47 -22.86
N ALA A 106 2.39 29.66 -22.37
CA ALA A 106 2.70 30.84 -23.18
C ALA A 106 3.92 31.62 -22.66
N LEU A 107 4.49 32.49 -23.50
CA LEU A 107 5.55 33.40 -23.08
C LEU A 107 5.05 34.33 -21.97
N GLY A 108 5.87 34.53 -20.94
CA GLY A 108 5.53 35.29 -19.74
C GLY A 108 4.62 34.56 -18.74
N ASP A 109 4.20 33.33 -19.02
CA ASP A 109 3.66 32.44 -17.99
C ASP A 109 4.78 32.03 -17.02
N VAL A 110 4.41 31.55 -15.84
CA VAL A 110 5.34 31.05 -14.82
C VAL A 110 5.13 29.57 -14.63
N VAL A 111 6.20 28.79 -14.74
CA VAL A 111 6.21 27.38 -14.34
C VAL A 111 6.70 27.29 -12.90
N ALA A 112 5.86 26.77 -12.01
CA ALA A 112 6.28 26.35 -10.68
C ALA A 112 6.67 24.89 -10.74
N ALA A 113 7.94 24.58 -10.47
CA ALA A 113 8.43 23.21 -10.51
C ALA A 113 7.68 22.35 -9.48
N ASP A 114 7.03 21.30 -9.95
CA ASP A 114 6.55 20.20 -9.09
C ASP A 114 7.44 18.95 -9.21
N ARG A 115 8.32 18.95 -10.21
CA ARG A 115 9.34 17.95 -10.47
C ARG A 115 10.55 18.60 -11.13
N LEU A 116 11.74 18.17 -10.70
CA LEU A 116 13.02 18.47 -11.33
C LEU A 116 13.64 17.22 -11.94
N ASP A 117 14.27 17.37 -13.09
CA ASP A 117 15.06 16.33 -13.75
C ASP A 117 16.39 16.91 -14.28
N TYR A 118 17.46 16.12 -14.24
CA TYR A 118 18.77 16.49 -14.77
C TYR A 118 19.04 15.77 -16.09
N TYR A 119 19.18 16.51 -17.19
CA TYR A 119 19.17 15.88 -18.52
C TYR A 119 20.55 15.48 -19.08
N GLU A 120 21.65 15.86 -18.41
CA GLU A 120 23.00 15.71 -18.99
C GLU A 120 23.79 14.52 -18.47
N LEU A 121 23.40 13.90 -17.35
CA LEU A 121 24.06 12.68 -16.90
C LEU A 121 23.62 11.49 -17.77
N ILE A 122 24.37 11.22 -18.82
CA ILE A 122 24.08 10.16 -19.78
C ILE A 122 25.26 9.18 -19.90
N LYS A 123 24.96 7.88 -19.95
CA LYS A 123 25.92 6.86 -20.38
C LYS A 123 25.86 6.74 -21.90
N ILE A 124 26.98 7.02 -22.55
CA ILE A 124 27.16 6.73 -23.97
C ILE A 124 27.57 5.26 -24.09
N VAL A 125 26.80 4.47 -24.83
CA VAL A 125 27.15 3.08 -25.13
C VAL A 125 27.54 2.94 -26.60
N PRO A 126 28.31 1.90 -26.97
CA PRO A 126 28.58 1.60 -28.38
C PRO A 126 27.27 1.52 -29.18
N PRO A 127 27.27 1.94 -30.46
CA PRO A 127 26.07 1.90 -31.28
C PRO A 127 25.50 0.48 -31.34
N SER A 128 24.18 0.35 -31.13
CA SER A 128 23.44 -0.86 -31.50
C SER A 128 22.75 -0.57 -32.83
N GLY A 129 23.34 -1.02 -33.93
CA GLY A 129 22.93 -0.63 -35.28
C GLY A 129 23.31 0.82 -35.65
N ASN A 130 22.43 1.52 -36.38
CA ASN A 130 22.69 2.87 -36.92
C ASN A 130 22.41 4.02 -35.93
N GLN A 131 22.10 3.72 -34.66
CA GLN A 131 21.81 4.74 -33.65
C GLN A 131 22.78 4.64 -32.47
N GLN A 132 23.28 5.80 -32.03
CA GLN A 132 24.08 5.94 -30.82
C GLN A 132 23.13 5.94 -29.62
N THR A 133 23.09 4.85 -28.86
CA THR A 133 22.22 4.75 -27.69
C THR A 133 22.79 5.58 -26.53
N ARG A 134 21.96 6.46 -25.96
CA ARG A 134 22.27 7.30 -24.80
C ARG A 134 21.33 6.94 -23.67
N ILE A 135 21.88 6.50 -22.53
CA ILE A 135 21.09 6.02 -21.39
C ILE A 135 21.15 7.08 -20.28
N PRO A 136 20.02 7.72 -19.90
CA PRO A 136 19.98 8.61 -18.75
C PRO A 136 20.47 7.93 -17.47
N ARG A 137 21.14 8.68 -16.61
CA ARG A 137 21.57 8.27 -15.27
C ARG A 137 21.00 9.23 -14.26
N SER A 138 20.67 8.70 -13.08
CA SER A 138 20.12 9.51 -11.99
C SER A 138 21.24 10.19 -11.20
N MET A 139 20.96 11.42 -10.77
CA MET A 139 21.71 12.14 -9.75
C MET A 139 20.77 12.40 -8.58
N LYS A 140 21.31 12.46 -7.35
CA LYS A 140 20.50 12.80 -6.17
C LYS A 140 20.41 14.32 -6.04
N PHE A 141 19.21 14.85 -5.92
CA PHE A 141 18.94 16.25 -5.63
C PHE A 141 17.54 16.37 -5.00
N GLN A 142 17.27 17.50 -4.34
CA GLN A 142 16.02 17.72 -3.63
C GLN A 142 14.89 18.06 -4.62
N GLN A 143 13.79 17.32 -4.58
CA GLN A 143 12.58 17.71 -5.32
C GLN A 143 11.89 18.91 -4.63
N PRO A 144 11.14 19.74 -5.37
CA PRO A 144 10.34 20.82 -4.79
C PRO A 144 9.47 20.33 -3.63
N SER A 145 9.38 21.13 -2.56
CA SER A 145 8.61 20.78 -1.36
C SER A 145 7.13 20.69 -1.69
N THR A 146 6.47 19.64 -1.18
CA THR A 146 5.07 19.33 -1.49
C THR A 146 4.15 20.46 -1.05
N TRP A 147 4.43 21.06 0.11
CA TRP A 147 3.68 22.20 0.61
C TRP A 147 3.80 23.41 -0.33
N LEU A 148 5.01 23.77 -0.75
CA LEU A 148 5.24 24.91 -1.66
C LEU A 148 4.62 24.67 -3.04
N SER A 149 4.70 23.44 -3.56
CA SER A 149 4.05 23.06 -4.81
C SER A 149 2.52 23.07 -4.69
N THR A 150 1.96 22.75 -3.52
CA THR A 150 0.51 22.81 -3.27
C THR A 150 0.05 24.25 -3.19
N LEU A 151 0.75 25.10 -2.44
CA LEU A 151 0.47 26.53 -2.41
C LEU A 151 0.54 27.14 -3.83
N ALA A 152 1.54 26.76 -4.64
CA ALA A 152 1.62 27.23 -6.03
C ALA A 152 0.42 26.80 -6.89
N ARG A 153 -0.15 25.61 -6.66
CA ARG A 153 -1.39 25.17 -7.32
C ARG A 153 -2.58 26.01 -6.88
N ASP A 154 -2.71 26.27 -5.58
CA ASP A 154 -3.81 27.09 -5.06
C ASP A 154 -3.75 28.51 -5.63
N LEU A 155 -2.54 29.09 -5.67
CA LEU A 155 -2.27 30.37 -6.31
C LEU A 155 -2.63 30.40 -7.80
N ALA A 156 -2.43 29.29 -8.52
CA ALA A 156 -2.80 29.19 -9.93
C ALA A 156 -4.31 29.29 -10.18
N HIS A 157 -5.14 28.91 -9.19
CA HIS A 157 -6.59 28.92 -9.30
C HIS A 157 -7.24 30.15 -8.69
N GLU A 158 -6.74 30.60 -7.53
CA GLU A 158 -7.50 31.50 -6.64
C GLU A 158 -6.90 32.90 -6.51
N SER A 159 -5.69 33.13 -7.05
CA SER A 159 -4.97 34.39 -6.81
C SER A 159 -4.88 35.31 -8.04
N HIS A 160 -4.70 36.59 -7.75
CA HIS A 160 -4.53 37.65 -8.75
C HIS A 160 -3.09 38.18 -8.80
N TRP A 161 -2.09 37.30 -8.60
CA TRP A 161 -0.67 37.68 -8.58
C TRP A 161 -0.24 38.51 -9.80
N HIS A 162 -0.85 38.28 -10.97
CA HIS A 162 -0.58 39.01 -12.21
C HIS A 162 -0.94 40.50 -12.15
N GLN A 163 -1.73 40.95 -11.16
CA GLN A 163 -1.98 42.37 -10.93
C GLN A 163 -0.75 43.11 -10.39
N ARG A 164 0.27 42.38 -9.93
CA ARG A 164 1.54 42.93 -9.42
C ARG A 164 2.59 43.17 -10.51
N LEU A 165 2.28 42.82 -11.77
CA LEU A 165 3.19 43.02 -12.90
C LEU A 165 3.42 44.50 -13.14
N ARG A 166 4.69 44.88 -13.26
CA ARG A 166 5.21 46.22 -13.54
C ARG A 166 5.77 46.33 -14.96
N VAL A 167 6.16 45.21 -15.56
CA VAL A 167 6.71 45.17 -16.92
C VAL A 167 5.62 44.79 -17.91
N GLY A 168 5.45 45.63 -18.94
CA GLY A 168 4.53 45.33 -20.04
C GLY A 168 4.96 44.08 -20.82
N ARG A 169 3.99 43.22 -21.15
CA ARG A 169 4.24 41.98 -21.90
C ARG A 169 4.20 42.25 -23.41
N PRO A 170 5.24 41.86 -24.18
CA PRO A 170 5.20 42.00 -25.63
C PRO A 170 4.02 41.22 -26.23
N SER A 171 3.15 41.87 -26.99
CA SER A 171 2.12 41.19 -27.80
C SER A 171 1.16 40.24 -27.06
N ALA A 172 1.04 40.30 -25.73
CA ALA A 172 0.19 39.41 -24.94
C ALA A 172 -1.27 39.91 -24.89
N THR A 173 -2.23 39.02 -25.17
CA THR A 173 -3.67 39.33 -25.16
C THR A 173 -4.41 38.86 -23.91
N HIS A 174 -3.75 38.06 -23.05
CA HIS A 174 -4.34 37.45 -21.86
C HIS A 174 -3.41 37.59 -20.65
N PRO A 175 -3.92 37.62 -19.40
CA PRO A 175 -3.08 37.54 -18.20
C PRO A 175 -2.20 36.29 -18.21
N PRO A 176 -0.98 36.35 -17.63
CA PRO A 176 -0.11 35.18 -17.57
C PRO A 176 -0.67 34.15 -16.60
N LYS A 177 -0.37 32.89 -16.87
CA LYS A 177 -0.75 31.74 -16.04
C LYS A 177 0.39 31.33 -15.13
N LEU A 178 0.03 30.77 -13.98
CA LEU A 178 0.94 29.99 -13.14
C LEU A 178 0.61 28.52 -13.39
N LEU A 179 1.59 27.76 -13.87
CA LEU A 179 1.42 26.36 -14.24
C LEU A 179 2.36 25.49 -13.40
N PRO A 180 1.83 24.59 -12.56
CA PRO A 180 2.64 23.53 -11.97
C PRO A 180 3.12 22.59 -13.07
N GLY A 181 4.41 22.25 -13.09
CA GLY A 181 4.91 21.23 -14.01
C GLY A 181 6.41 20.99 -13.92
N GLY A 182 6.88 20.03 -14.71
CA GLY A 182 8.28 19.59 -14.68
C GLY A 182 9.24 20.64 -15.24
N VAL A 183 10.38 20.80 -14.57
CA VAL A 183 11.51 21.62 -15.05
C VAL A 183 12.73 20.71 -15.22
N VAL A 184 13.34 20.74 -16.40
CA VAL A 184 14.58 20.01 -16.69
C VAL A 184 15.76 20.98 -16.66
N SER A 185 16.85 20.61 -16.00
CA SER A 185 18.04 21.48 -15.92
C SER A 185 19.28 20.84 -16.55
N GLY A 186 20.17 21.68 -17.09
CA GLY A 186 21.48 21.29 -17.63
C GLY A 186 22.29 22.52 -18.03
N ASP A 187 23.60 22.35 -18.29
CA ASP A 187 24.54 23.43 -18.56
C ASP A 187 24.54 23.92 -20.02
N LYS A 188 23.70 23.37 -20.89
CA LYS A 188 23.61 23.78 -22.30
C LYS A 188 22.58 24.89 -22.51
N LEU A 189 22.97 25.88 -23.31
CA LEU A 189 22.06 26.80 -23.96
C LEU A 189 21.46 26.12 -25.21
N LEU A 190 20.15 25.87 -25.20
CA LEU A 190 19.45 25.17 -26.27
C LEU A 190 18.94 26.17 -27.31
N THR A 191 19.85 26.66 -28.17
CA THR A 191 19.52 27.69 -29.17
C THR A 191 19.12 27.13 -30.54
N ASP A 192 19.46 25.88 -30.85
CA ASP A 192 19.12 25.22 -32.12
C ASP A 192 18.01 24.19 -31.93
N THR A 193 16.85 24.44 -32.55
CA THR A 193 15.67 23.56 -32.49
C THR A 193 15.86 22.23 -33.21
N ASN A 194 16.79 22.20 -34.17
CA ASN A 194 17.12 21.02 -34.95
C ASN A 194 18.24 20.20 -34.33
N ALA A 195 18.90 20.72 -33.28
CA ALA A 195 19.92 19.98 -32.58
C ALA A 195 19.32 18.69 -32.01
N HIS A 196 20.06 17.59 -32.21
CA HIS A 196 19.71 16.27 -31.69
C HIS A 196 19.41 16.32 -30.18
N GLU A 197 20.13 17.16 -29.44
CA GLU A 197 19.96 17.28 -28.00
C GLU A 197 18.62 17.92 -27.60
N THR A 198 18.19 18.97 -28.31
CA THR A 198 16.89 19.62 -28.08
C THR A 198 15.75 18.63 -28.30
N ARG A 199 15.76 17.92 -29.44
CA ARG A 199 14.74 16.89 -29.74
C ARG A 199 14.74 15.78 -28.69
N ARG A 200 15.93 15.29 -28.31
CA ARG A 200 16.07 14.28 -27.27
C ARG A 200 15.43 14.73 -25.96
N ILE A 201 15.66 15.97 -25.51
CA ILE A 201 15.09 16.49 -24.26
C ILE A 201 13.57 16.55 -24.37
N VAL A 202 13.04 17.10 -25.46
CA VAL A 202 11.59 17.16 -25.71
C VAL A 202 10.97 15.76 -25.70
N ASP A 203 11.59 14.78 -26.36
CA ASP A 203 11.08 13.42 -26.45
C ASP A 203 11.22 12.62 -25.14
N THR A 204 12.33 12.79 -24.42
CA THR A 204 12.62 12.03 -23.19
C THR A 204 11.82 12.53 -22.00
N TYR A 205 11.59 13.85 -21.91
CA TYR A 205 10.91 14.50 -20.79
C TYR A 205 9.57 15.05 -21.27
N ASP A 206 8.64 14.16 -21.62
CA ASP A 206 7.34 14.48 -22.22
C ASP A 206 6.43 15.32 -21.31
N LYS A 207 6.66 15.29 -19.98
CA LYS A 207 5.96 16.09 -18.96
C LYS A 207 6.67 17.38 -18.55
N ALA A 208 7.88 17.65 -19.06
CA ALA A 208 8.56 18.90 -18.76
C ALA A 208 7.89 20.07 -19.50
N LEU A 209 7.72 21.18 -18.79
CA LEU A 209 7.18 22.45 -19.31
C LEU A 209 8.29 23.48 -19.54
N ALA A 210 9.37 23.44 -18.76
CA ALA A 210 10.45 24.40 -18.85
C ALA A 210 11.85 23.78 -18.75
N VAL A 211 12.84 24.51 -19.26
CA VAL A 211 14.27 24.20 -19.18
C VAL A 211 15.02 25.36 -18.53
N ASP A 212 15.96 25.05 -17.65
CA ASP A 212 16.90 26.05 -17.08
C ASP A 212 18.33 25.50 -16.90
N MET A 213 19.20 26.30 -16.29
CA MET A 213 20.61 25.95 -16.06
C MET A 213 21.00 25.95 -14.57
N GLU A 214 20.06 26.07 -13.63
CA GLU A 214 20.40 26.31 -12.21
C GLU A 214 19.59 25.50 -11.20
N SER A 215 18.33 25.12 -11.51
CA SER A 215 17.43 24.59 -10.47
C SER A 215 17.94 23.28 -9.86
N VAL A 216 18.43 22.34 -10.68
CA VAL A 216 19.05 21.10 -10.19
C VAL A 216 20.29 21.37 -9.36
N GLY A 217 21.09 22.39 -9.69
CA GLY A 217 22.29 22.75 -8.93
C GLY A 217 21.94 23.21 -7.52
N ALA A 218 20.99 24.14 -7.42
CA ALA A 218 20.47 24.61 -6.12
C ALA A 218 19.79 23.48 -5.33
N ALA A 219 18.99 22.64 -6.00
CA ALA A 219 18.36 21.46 -5.42
C ALA A 219 19.36 20.43 -4.88
N HIS A 220 20.49 20.25 -5.57
CA HIS A 220 21.56 19.36 -5.12
C HIS A 220 22.23 19.90 -3.84
N ALA A 221 22.44 21.21 -3.74
CA ALA A 221 22.95 21.83 -2.52
C ALA A 221 21.99 21.65 -1.34
N VAL A 222 20.68 21.84 -1.56
CA VAL A 222 19.67 21.56 -0.53
C VAL A 222 19.71 20.10 -0.12
N PHE A 223 19.79 19.17 -1.08
CA PHE A 223 19.90 17.73 -0.78
C PHE A 223 21.09 17.43 0.14
N LEU A 224 22.28 17.96 -0.15
CA LEU A 224 23.46 17.76 0.68
C LEU A 224 23.31 18.34 2.10
N LYS A 225 22.65 19.50 2.24
CA LYS A 225 22.39 20.09 3.56
C LYS A 225 21.33 19.32 4.33
N VAL A 226 20.30 18.85 3.65
CA VAL A 226 19.25 17.99 4.23
C VAL A 226 19.85 16.67 4.72
N ASP A 227 20.75 16.07 3.93
CA ASP A 227 21.51 14.87 4.31
C ASP A 227 22.41 15.13 5.53
N ALA A 228 23.00 16.33 5.62
CA ALA A 228 23.77 16.80 6.78
C ALA A 228 22.90 17.23 7.98
N GLY A 229 21.58 16.99 7.96
CA GLY A 229 20.67 17.26 9.09
C GLY A 229 20.02 18.64 9.11
N HIS A 230 20.20 19.47 8.08
CA HIS A 230 19.45 20.71 7.95
C HIS A 230 18.00 20.42 7.54
N ALA A 231 17.07 21.27 7.94
CA ALA A 231 15.67 21.20 7.53
C ALA A 231 15.34 22.43 6.69
N VAL A 232 15.33 22.28 5.37
CA VAL A 232 15.11 23.37 4.40
C VAL A 232 14.12 22.92 3.34
N SER A 233 13.09 23.73 3.10
CA SER A 233 12.16 23.56 1.99
C SER A 233 12.70 24.19 0.72
N PHE A 234 12.32 23.68 -0.45
CA PHE A 234 12.86 24.12 -1.74
C PHE A 234 11.75 24.33 -2.77
N ALA A 235 11.86 25.38 -3.59
CA ALA A 235 11.02 25.59 -4.76
C ALA A 235 11.80 26.25 -5.90
N ALA A 236 11.33 26.02 -7.13
CA ALA A 236 11.84 26.67 -8.33
C ALA A 236 10.70 27.29 -9.14
N LEU A 237 10.85 28.55 -9.52
CA LEU A 237 9.89 29.33 -10.29
C LEU A 237 10.57 29.85 -11.57
N ARG A 238 10.00 29.53 -12.73
CA ARG A 238 10.56 29.89 -14.04
C ARG A 238 9.57 30.67 -14.89
N GLY A 239 9.84 31.96 -15.07
CA GLY A 239 9.12 32.78 -16.04
C GLY A 239 9.57 32.42 -17.46
N ILE A 240 8.62 32.09 -18.34
CA ILE A 240 8.95 31.62 -19.69
C ILE A 240 9.38 32.80 -20.57
N SER A 241 10.66 32.84 -20.95
CA SER A 241 11.24 33.90 -21.79
C SER A 241 11.31 33.57 -23.26
N ASP A 242 11.33 32.29 -23.62
CA ASP A 242 11.56 31.81 -24.98
C ASP A 242 11.11 30.35 -25.10
N TRP A 243 11.26 29.77 -26.30
CA TRP A 243 10.93 28.38 -26.60
C TRP A 243 12.18 27.64 -27.04
N ILE A 244 12.52 26.54 -26.39
CA ILE A 244 13.75 25.79 -26.73
C ILE A 244 13.65 25.07 -28.08
N ASP A 245 12.42 24.80 -28.54
CA ASP A 245 12.09 24.00 -29.71
C ASP A 245 11.34 24.77 -30.81
N GLN A 246 11.31 26.12 -30.72
CA GLN A 246 10.79 26.99 -31.79
C GLN A 246 11.90 27.92 -32.34
N PRO A 247 11.82 28.31 -33.64
CA PRO A 247 12.76 29.26 -34.22
C PRO A 247 12.73 30.61 -33.49
N ASP A 248 13.76 31.42 -33.71
CA ASP A 248 13.89 32.79 -33.18
C ASP A 248 13.90 32.90 -31.64
N ASN A 249 14.35 31.84 -30.96
CA ASN A 249 14.38 31.78 -29.49
C ASN A 249 15.21 32.88 -28.83
N GLN A 250 16.36 33.27 -29.40
CA GLN A 250 17.21 34.31 -28.83
C GLN A 250 16.57 35.70 -28.93
N GLU A 251 15.97 36.04 -30.07
CA GLU A 251 15.25 37.31 -30.25
C GLU A 251 14.03 37.37 -29.32
N THR A 252 13.30 36.25 -29.23
CA THR A 252 12.17 36.10 -28.30
C THR A 252 12.63 36.31 -26.86
N ARG A 253 13.72 35.65 -26.45
CA ARG A 253 14.30 35.78 -25.12
C ARG A 253 14.64 37.23 -24.78
N ASP A 254 15.29 37.94 -25.70
CA ASP A 254 15.70 39.33 -25.47
C ASP A 254 14.51 40.27 -25.33
N ALA A 255 13.42 40.03 -26.09
CA ALA A 255 12.17 40.78 -25.98
C ALA A 255 11.40 40.46 -24.68
N TRP A 256 11.45 39.22 -24.20
CA TRP A 256 10.57 38.73 -23.13
C TRP A 256 11.23 38.58 -21.76
N LYS A 257 12.56 38.52 -21.66
CA LYS A 257 13.26 38.24 -20.38
C LYS A 257 12.85 39.15 -19.23
N ALA A 258 12.57 40.43 -19.48
CA ALA A 258 12.14 41.37 -18.45
C ALA A 258 10.71 41.06 -17.97
N ALA A 259 9.78 40.80 -18.90
CA ALA A 259 8.40 40.45 -18.59
C ALA A 259 8.29 39.08 -17.90
N ALA A 260 9.06 38.10 -18.37
CA ALA A 260 9.16 36.78 -17.76
C ALA A 260 9.76 36.84 -16.34
N SER A 261 10.82 37.63 -16.14
CA SER A 261 11.40 37.85 -14.81
C SER A 261 10.37 38.47 -13.86
N ASP A 262 9.64 39.49 -14.30
CA ASP A 262 8.65 40.17 -13.45
C ASP A 262 7.48 39.25 -13.09
N ALA A 263 7.06 38.38 -14.00
CA ALA A 263 6.06 37.35 -13.71
C ALA A 263 6.56 36.36 -12.64
N ALA A 264 7.78 35.83 -12.77
CA ALA A 264 8.37 34.93 -11.79
C ALA A 264 8.50 35.60 -10.40
N ILE A 265 8.94 36.87 -10.36
CA ILE A 265 9.06 37.65 -9.13
C ILE A 265 7.70 37.99 -8.51
N ALA A 266 6.67 38.25 -9.32
CA ALA A 266 5.31 38.48 -8.84
C ALA A 266 4.73 37.23 -8.15
N VAL A 267 4.92 36.05 -8.76
CA VAL A 267 4.52 34.76 -8.15
C VAL A 267 5.33 34.49 -6.88
N LEU A 268 6.65 34.70 -6.90
CA LEU A 268 7.51 34.53 -5.73
C LEU A 268 7.00 35.34 -4.54
N ARG A 269 6.66 36.62 -4.76
CA ARG A 269 6.15 37.49 -3.71
C ARG A 269 4.82 37.00 -3.16
N GLU A 270 3.88 36.66 -4.04
CA GLU A 270 2.58 36.14 -3.60
C GLU A 270 2.77 34.85 -2.78
N LEU A 271 3.65 33.95 -3.22
CA LEU A 271 3.95 32.70 -2.53
C LEU A 271 4.54 32.94 -1.12
N ILE A 272 5.49 33.88 -0.98
CA ILE A 272 6.04 34.24 0.34
C ILE A 272 4.96 34.87 1.22
N GLU A 273 4.17 35.81 0.68
CA GLU A 273 3.15 36.55 1.42
C GLU A 273 1.98 35.64 1.86
N GLN A 274 1.65 34.60 1.08
CA GLN A 274 0.67 33.58 1.45
C GLN A 274 1.22 32.49 2.38
N THR A 275 2.52 32.53 2.71
CA THR A 275 3.10 31.61 3.70
C THR A 275 2.80 32.10 5.11
N PRO A 276 2.30 31.26 6.04
CA PRO A 276 2.00 31.66 7.42
C PRO A 276 3.20 32.28 8.16
N GLY A 277 2.99 33.31 8.99
CA GLY A 277 4.07 34.02 9.70
C GLY A 277 4.63 33.25 10.89
N GLU A 278 3.72 32.69 11.69
CA GLU A 278 4.02 31.71 12.74
C GLU A 278 4.23 30.32 12.13
N LEU A 279 5.30 30.18 11.35
CA LEU A 279 5.85 28.85 11.09
C LEU A 279 6.56 28.41 12.36
N VAL A 280 5.86 27.58 13.13
CA VAL A 280 6.34 26.73 14.21
C VAL A 280 7.85 26.59 14.20
N GLY A 281 8.54 27.25 15.13
CA GLY A 281 9.96 27.00 15.32
C GLY A 281 10.17 25.51 15.53
N VAL A 282 10.97 24.86 14.68
CA VAL A 282 11.38 23.48 14.89
C VAL A 282 12.21 23.47 16.18
N THR A 283 11.66 22.87 17.23
CA THR A 283 12.35 22.69 18.50
C THR A 283 13.56 21.77 18.32
N PRO A 284 14.58 21.85 19.19
CA PRO A 284 15.69 20.91 19.14
C PRO A 284 15.26 19.44 19.21
N ALA A 285 14.20 19.14 19.98
CA ALA A 285 13.64 17.80 20.11
C ALA A 285 12.98 17.32 18.79
N GLU A 286 12.24 18.18 18.10
CA GLU A 286 11.71 17.87 16.77
C GLU A 286 12.82 17.62 15.74
N ALA A 287 13.83 18.49 15.72
CA ALA A 287 14.97 18.37 14.81
C ALA A 287 15.74 17.06 15.06
N GLU A 288 15.99 16.71 16.33
CA GLU A 288 16.61 15.44 16.72
C GLU A 288 15.75 14.24 16.30
N SER A 289 14.43 14.30 16.50
CA SER A 289 13.52 13.25 16.06
C SER A 289 13.52 13.05 14.54
N ILE A 290 13.56 14.13 13.75
CA ILE A 290 13.64 14.04 12.28
C ILE A 290 15.01 13.51 11.84
N ALA A 291 16.09 13.99 12.45
CA ALA A 291 17.43 13.49 12.17
C ALA A 291 17.55 11.98 12.47
N GLU A 292 16.95 11.54 13.58
CA GLU A 292 16.88 10.12 13.92
C GLU A 292 16.07 9.32 12.91
N LEU A 293 14.90 9.82 12.51
CA LEU A 293 14.09 9.19 11.46
C LEU A 293 14.92 9.02 10.19
N ARG A 294 15.57 10.07 9.67
CA ARG A 294 16.38 10.01 8.45
C ARG A 294 17.52 9.00 8.55
N ARG A 295 18.24 9.01 9.68
CA ARG A 295 19.33 8.07 9.96
C ARG A 295 18.84 6.62 9.97
N ARG A 296 17.71 6.36 10.61
CA ARG A 296 17.07 5.04 10.67
C ARG A 296 16.55 4.61 9.30
N LEU A 297 15.93 5.51 8.56
CA LEU A 297 15.47 5.25 7.21
C LEU A 297 16.63 4.86 6.27
N HIS A 298 17.77 5.53 6.39
CA HIS A 298 18.97 5.19 5.62
C HIS A 298 19.56 3.82 5.98
N ASN A 299 19.55 3.45 7.26
CA ASN A 299 20.21 2.23 7.76
C ASN A 299 19.29 1.00 7.75
N ASP A 300 18.02 1.18 8.08
CA ASP A 300 17.08 0.10 8.39
C ASP A 300 16.19 -0.23 7.19
N TYR A 301 15.98 0.70 6.24
CA TYR A 301 15.13 0.50 5.07
C TYR A 301 15.96 0.26 3.82
N TYR A 302 15.59 -0.79 3.08
CA TYR A 302 16.23 -1.09 1.82
C TYR A 302 15.59 -0.27 0.70
N VAL A 303 16.39 0.57 0.05
CA VAL A 303 16.01 1.25 -1.19
C VAL A 303 16.73 0.56 -2.34
N PRO A 304 15.99 -0.04 -3.29
CA PRO A 304 16.60 -0.67 -4.44
C PRO A 304 17.47 0.34 -5.21
N PRO A 305 18.69 -0.05 -5.62
CA PRO A 305 19.57 0.83 -6.40
C PRO A 305 19.05 1.01 -7.83
N ILE A 306 18.17 0.12 -8.30
CA ILE A 306 17.55 0.20 -9.62
C ILE A 306 16.37 1.16 -9.57
N ALA A 307 16.40 2.18 -10.43
CA ALA A 307 15.27 3.07 -10.63
C ALA A 307 14.19 2.35 -11.45
N TYR A 308 13.06 2.07 -10.82
CA TYR A 308 11.83 1.62 -11.46
C TYR A 308 10.66 2.51 -11.01
N GLU A 309 9.60 2.54 -11.81
CA GLU A 309 8.39 3.30 -11.49
C GLU A 309 7.32 2.38 -10.94
N SER A 310 6.96 2.56 -9.67
CA SER A 310 5.85 1.83 -9.06
C SER A 310 4.51 2.23 -9.68
N HIS A 311 3.67 1.23 -9.93
CA HIS A 311 2.31 1.42 -10.42
C HIS A 311 1.34 1.48 -9.24
N ILE A 312 0.76 2.64 -8.97
CA ILE A 312 -0.19 2.84 -7.87
C ILE A 312 -1.54 3.25 -8.44
N ASP A 313 -2.58 2.50 -8.08
CA ASP A 313 -3.96 2.68 -8.51
C ASP A 313 -4.78 3.30 -7.36
N ALA A 314 -5.27 4.51 -7.58
CA ALA A 314 -6.11 5.29 -6.67
C ALA A 314 -7.52 5.39 -7.27
N GLY A 315 -8.36 4.37 -7.03
CA GLY A 315 -9.75 4.36 -7.52
C GLY A 315 -9.88 4.41 -9.04
N GLY A 316 -8.96 3.77 -9.77
CA GLY A 316 -8.90 3.74 -11.24
C GLY A 316 -7.98 4.78 -11.85
N GLN A 317 -7.43 5.71 -11.06
CA GLN A 317 -6.43 6.67 -11.51
C GLN A 317 -5.02 6.19 -11.15
N ARG A 318 -4.11 6.23 -12.12
CA ARG A 318 -2.69 5.94 -11.87
C ARG A 318 -2.02 7.15 -11.25
N ILE A 319 -1.37 6.97 -10.10
CA ILE A 319 -0.56 8.00 -9.44
C ILE A 319 0.90 7.58 -9.36
N THR A 320 1.81 8.54 -9.27
CA THR A 320 3.24 8.30 -9.08
C THR A 320 3.53 8.02 -7.60
N ARG A 321 4.76 7.57 -7.32
CA ARG A 321 5.28 7.45 -5.96
C ARG A 321 5.16 8.75 -5.17
N GLU A 322 5.51 9.88 -5.78
CA GLU A 322 5.41 11.21 -5.19
C GLU A 322 3.96 11.58 -4.91
N GLY A 323 3.02 11.10 -5.74
CA GLY A 323 1.59 11.25 -5.55
C GLY A 323 1.04 10.59 -4.28
N VAL A 324 1.70 9.57 -3.71
CA VAL A 324 1.23 8.89 -2.48
C VAL A 324 1.19 9.85 -1.31
N LEU A 325 2.25 10.64 -1.10
CA LEU A 325 2.29 11.64 -0.03
C LEU A 325 1.21 12.70 -0.25
N GLY A 326 1.10 13.23 -1.47
CA GLY A 326 0.06 14.21 -1.80
C GLY A 326 -1.36 13.69 -1.57
N HIS A 327 -1.61 12.40 -1.82
CA HIS A 327 -2.91 11.77 -1.55
C HIS A 327 -3.14 11.60 -0.04
N ALA A 328 -2.13 11.14 0.70
CA ALA A 328 -2.19 10.96 2.15
C ALA A 328 -2.41 12.28 2.91
N LEU A 329 -1.85 13.40 2.45
CA LEU A 329 -2.06 14.71 3.08
C LEU A 329 -3.46 15.28 2.84
N LYS A 330 -4.12 14.89 1.75
CA LYS A 330 -5.48 15.35 1.39
C LYS A 330 -6.60 14.56 2.06
N ARG A 331 -6.31 13.42 2.69
CA ARG A 331 -7.31 12.47 3.21
C ARG A 331 -6.96 12.08 4.64
N HIS A 332 -7.96 11.94 5.51
CA HIS A 332 -7.71 11.60 6.91
C HIS A 332 -7.05 10.22 7.07
N GLY A 333 -7.58 9.18 6.41
CA GLY A 333 -7.05 7.82 6.46
C GLY A 333 -6.86 7.22 5.07
N VAL A 334 -5.65 6.75 4.79
CA VAL A 334 -5.26 6.10 3.52
C VAL A 334 -4.61 4.76 3.81
N ALA A 335 -5.03 3.73 3.08
CA ALA A 335 -4.41 2.40 3.12
C ALA A 335 -3.69 2.10 1.79
N LEU A 336 -2.39 1.88 1.85
CA LEU A 336 -1.59 1.38 0.74
C LEU A 336 -1.52 -0.15 0.78
N VAL A 337 -2.29 -0.79 -0.10
CA VAL A 337 -2.43 -2.25 -0.16
C VAL A 337 -1.67 -2.85 -1.34
N GLY A 338 -1.09 -4.04 -1.16
CA GLY A 338 -0.39 -4.75 -2.24
C GLY A 338 0.30 -6.03 -1.78
N GLY A 339 0.65 -6.91 -2.72
CA GLY A 339 1.34 -8.17 -2.45
C GLY A 339 2.69 -8.02 -1.74
N ALA A 340 3.23 -9.13 -1.23
CA ALA A 340 4.57 -9.18 -0.67
C ALA A 340 5.62 -8.80 -1.74
N GLY A 341 6.67 -8.07 -1.35
CA GLY A 341 7.76 -7.67 -2.27
C GLY A 341 7.47 -6.49 -3.20
N LEU A 342 6.21 -6.00 -3.28
CA LEU A 342 5.86 -4.89 -4.19
C LEU A 342 6.43 -3.51 -3.82
N GLY A 343 7.13 -3.36 -2.69
CA GLY A 343 7.77 -2.10 -2.30
C GLY A 343 6.93 -1.16 -1.43
N LYS A 344 5.93 -1.68 -0.70
CA LYS A 344 5.08 -0.88 0.21
C LYS A 344 5.91 -0.08 1.24
N SER A 345 6.77 -0.75 2.02
CA SER A 345 7.67 -0.10 2.98
C SER A 345 8.57 0.95 2.30
N THR A 346 9.00 0.70 1.06
CA THR A 346 9.77 1.67 0.25
C THR A 346 8.95 2.92 -0.04
N MET A 347 7.64 2.80 -0.30
CA MET A 347 6.75 3.95 -0.49
C MET A 347 6.62 4.81 0.78
N LEU A 348 6.44 4.22 1.98
CA LEU A 348 6.42 5.02 3.21
C LEU A 348 7.79 5.64 3.50
N HIS A 349 8.88 4.94 3.21
CA HIS A 349 10.22 5.51 3.30
C HIS A 349 10.33 6.80 2.47
N HIS A 350 9.87 6.77 1.21
CA HIS A 350 9.87 7.95 0.35
C HIS A 350 8.92 9.05 0.86
N ALA A 351 7.72 8.70 1.32
CA ALA A 351 6.78 9.66 1.88
C ALA A 351 7.33 10.32 3.15
N ALA A 352 7.96 9.55 4.05
CA ALA A 352 8.58 10.04 5.27
C ALA A 352 9.76 10.98 4.99
N MET A 353 10.62 10.62 4.02
CA MET A 353 11.73 11.48 3.59
C MET A 353 11.21 12.79 2.99
N ALA A 354 10.19 12.74 2.15
CA ALA A 354 9.59 13.93 1.53
C ALA A 354 8.87 14.83 2.55
N ALA A 355 8.22 14.25 3.57
CA ALA A 355 7.54 14.98 4.64
C ALA A 355 8.51 15.54 5.71
N SER A 356 9.82 15.28 5.62
CA SER A 356 10.79 15.72 6.63
C SER A 356 11.15 17.22 6.55
N GLY A 357 10.44 18.00 5.75
CA GLY A 357 10.64 19.45 5.62
C GLY A 357 10.06 20.25 6.79
N PRO A 358 10.56 21.48 7.03
CA PRO A 358 10.05 22.34 8.10
C PRO A 358 8.62 22.83 7.83
N LEU A 359 8.22 22.96 6.56
CA LEU A 359 6.86 23.35 6.14
C LEU A 359 5.91 22.18 5.89
N GLU A 360 6.41 20.95 5.95
CA GLU A 360 5.61 19.75 5.64
C GLU A 360 4.85 19.26 6.88
N ALA A 361 3.96 18.27 6.74
CA ALA A 361 3.44 17.55 7.91
C ALA A 361 4.58 16.84 8.66
N PHE A 362 4.56 16.80 9.99
CA PHE A 362 5.61 16.11 10.76
C PHE A 362 5.48 14.59 10.57
N PRO A 363 6.50 13.90 10.02
CA PRO A 363 6.39 12.48 9.73
C PRO A 363 6.64 11.65 10.99
N VAL A 364 5.73 10.75 11.33
CA VAL A 364 5.92 9.71 12.35
C VAL A 364 5.80 8.37 11.68
N LEU A 365 6.87 7.56 11.68
CA LEU A 365 6.83 6.23 11.10
C LEU A 365 6.81 5.19 12.22
N VAL A 366 5.74 4.38 12.26
CA VAL A 366 5.56 3.23 13.13
C VAL A 366 5.81 1.97 12.30
N ASP A 367 6.77 1.16 12.72
CA ASP A 367 7.10 -0.11 12.05
C ASP A 367 6.60 -1.26 12.92
N LEU A 368 5.50 -1.89 12.51
CA LEU A 368 4.89 -2.98 13.28
C LEU A 368 5.74 -4.25 13.30
N LYS A 369 6.86 -4.33 12.55
CA LYS A 369 7.89 -5.36 12.77
C LYS A 369 8.57 -5.23 14.12
N ARG A 370 8.55 -4.02 14.71
CA ARG A 370 9.07 -3.73 16.06
C ARG A 370 8.02 -3.99 17.16
N TRP A 371 6.82 -4.46 16.79
CA TRP A 371 5.75 -4.72 17.74
C TRP A 371 6.12 -5.88 18.68
N ARG A 372 5.91 -5.68 19.98
CA ARG A 372 6.22 -6.66 21.03
C ARG A 372 4.92 -7.14 21.69
N PRO A 373 4.84 -8.39 22.19
CA PRO A 373 3.62 -8.92 22.83
C PRO A 373 3.09 -8.04 23.95
N LYS A 374 3.98 -7.49 24.80
CA LYS A 374 3.62 -6.56 25.86
C LYS A 374 2.87 -5.30 25.37
N TYR A 375 3.00 -4.94 24.09
CA TYR A 375 2.24 -3.82 23.51
C TYR A 375 0.81 -4.24 23.21
N ALA A 376 0.58 -5.49 22.78
CA ALA A 376 -0.77 -6.03 22.61
C ALA A 376 -1.50 -6.10 23.96
N ASP A 377 -0.84 -6.58 25.02
CA ASP A 377 -1.42 -6.64 26.37
C ASP A 377 -1.83 -5.24 26.87
N ARG A 378 -0.99 -4.23 26.61
CA ARG A 378 -1.30 -2.83 26.92
C ARG A 378 -2.44 -2.30 26.06
N LEU A 379 -2.48 -2.64 24.77
CA LEU A 379 -3.50 -2.20 23.83
C LEU A 379 -4.89 -2.73 24.20
N ASP A 380 -4.98 -4.00 24.60
CA ASP A 380 -6.22 -4.64 25.04
C ASP A 380 -6.77 -4.02 26.32
N GLY A 381 -5.90 -3.49 27.18
CA GLY A 381 -6.27 -2.80 28.41
C GLY A 381 -6.81 -1.37 28.23
N ILE A 382 -6.78 -0.80 27.02
CA ILE A 382 -7.20 0.59 26.76
C ILE A 382 -8.70 0.63 26.44
N PRO A 383 -9.54 1.25 27.30
CA PRO A 383 -10.95 1.40 27.02
C PRO A 383 -11.17 2.39 25.88
N THR A 384 -12.06 2.04 24.96
CA THR A 384 -12.42 2.84 23.77
C THR A 384 -13.12 4.17 24.10
N ALA A 385 -13.50 4.40 25.37
CA ALA A 385 -14.20 5.60 25.81
C ALA A 385 -13.30 6.57 26.61
N GLU A 386 -12.03 6.25 26.82
CA GLU A 386 -11.09 7.06 27.59
C GLU A 386 -10.24 7.99 26.70
N ARG A 387 -9.36 8.80 27.32
CA ARG A 387 -8.38 9.62 26.61
C ARG A 387 -7.56 8.72 25.68
N LEU A 388 -7.33 9.15 24.43
CA LEU A 388 -6.61 8.34 23.43
C LEU A 388 -5.07 8.43 23.57
N SER A 389 -4.54 9.28 24.45
CA SER A 389 -3.10 9.42 24.69
C SER A 389 -2.40 8.10 25.09
N PRO A 390 -2.96 7.22 25.94
CA PRO A 390 -2.36 5.90 26.22
C PRO A 390 -2.27 5.01 24.99
N PHE A 391 -3.24 5.09 24.07
CA PHE A 391 -3.17 4.37 22.80
C PHE A 391 -2.01 4.88 21.96
N MET A 392 -1.86 6.21 21.85
CA MET A 392 -0.74 6.76 21.12
C MET A 392 0.60 6.41 21.76
N ASP A 393 0.71 6.40 23.09
CA ASP A 393 1.94 5.96 23.76
C ASP A 393 2.31 4.50 23.43
N VAL A 394 1.31 3.60 23.37
CA VAL A 394 1.52 2.21 22.93
C VAL A 394 1.96 2.15 21.47
N LEU A 395 1.28 2.87 20.58
CA LEU A 395 1.59 2.83 19.15
C LEU A 395 2.97 3.43 18.85
N LEU A 396 3.32 4.56 19.47
CA LEU A 396 4.64 5.20 19.36
C LEU A 396 5.75 4.37 20.00
N SER A 397 5.44 3.39 20.87
CA SER A 397 6.45 2.44 21.35
C SER A 397 7.03 1.55 20.23
N ALA A 398 6.38 1.50 19.07
CA ALA A 398 6.85 0.85 17.85
C ALA A 398 7.34 1.85 16.77
N SER A 399 7.51 3.13 17.12
CA SER A 399 8.03 4.11 16.15
C SER A 399 9.49 3.87 15.80
N VAL A 400 9.83 4.17 14.54
CA VAL A 400 11.19 4.09 14.00
C VAL A 400 12.08 5.14 14.64
N GLN A 401 11.58 6.38 14.72
CA GLN A 401 12.18 7.44 15.52
C GLN A 401 11.83 7.31 17.01
N ARG A 402 12.60 7.94 17.89
CA ARG A 402 12.20 8.08 19.29
C ARG A 402 11.29 9.29 19.44
N ILE A 403 10.00 9.04 19.68
CA ILE A 403 9.02 10.09 19.96
C ILE A 403 8.05 9.60 21.02
N GLY A 404 7.91 10.37 22.10
CA GLY A 404 6.92 10.11 23.15
C GLY A 404 5.64 10.88 22.90
N VAL A 405 4.55 10.46 23.54
CA VAL A 405 3.24 11.11 23.38
C VAL A 405 3.25 12.61 23.71
N GLY A 406 4.04 13.04 24.70
CA GLY A 406 4.15 14.47 25.05
C GLY A 406 4.74 15.32 23.92
N LEU A 407 5.83 14.87 23.30
CA LEU A 407 6.42 15.57 22.14
C LEU A 407 5.47 15.51 20.94
N PHE A 408 4.81 14.36 20.72
CA PHE A 408 3.82 14.21 19.67
C PHE A 408 2.67 15.23 19.82
N GLU A 409 2.09 15.37 21.01
CA GLU A 409 1.02 16.33 21.30
C GLU A 409 1.50 17.79 21.16
N GLU A 410 2.73 18.11 21.57
CA GLU A 410 3.35 19.43 21.37
C GLU A 410 3.51 19.79 19.89
N ILE A 411 3.86 18.82 19.05
CA ILE A 411 3.96 18.99 17.59
C ILE A 411 2.57 19.19 17.00
N LEU A 412 1.62 18.34 17.38
CA LEU A 412 0.24 18.35 16.88
C LEU A 412 -0.47 19.67 17.16
N ALA A 413 -0.17 20.31 18.30
CA ALA A 413 -0.69 21.64 18.65
C ALA A 413 -0.19 22.77 17.73
N ARG A 414 0.84 22.51 16.91
CA ARG A 414 1.55 23.53 16.12
C ARG A 414 1.47 23.26 14.61
N ARG A 415 1.51 22.00 14.17
CA ARG A 415 1.44 21.61 12.74
C ARG A 415 0.78 20.25 12.54
N GLU A 416 0.37 19.98 11.30
CA GLU A 416 -0.14 18.67 10.91
C GLU A 416 0.90 17.56 11.12
N VAL A 417 0.41 16.36 11.44
CA VAL A 417 1.23 15.16 11.63
C VAL A 417 0.82 14.09 10.62
N LEU A 418 1.80 13.55 9.90
CA LEU A 418 1.63 12.38 9.05
C LEU A 418 2.06 11.13 9.82
N LEU A 419 1.09 10.41 10.37
CA LEU A 419 1.30 9.14 11.06
C LEU A 419 1.26 7.98 10.05
N MET A 420 2.42 7.39 9.82
CA MET A 420 2.64 6.26 8.93
C MET A 420 2.73 4.98 9.76
N VAL A 421 1.88 3.98 9.50
CA VAL A 421 1.92 2.68 10.17
C VAL A 421 2.24 1.60 9.15
N ASP A 422 3.49 1.15 9.14
CA ASP A 422 3.97 0.11 8.23
C ASP A 422 3.71 -1.29 8.80
N GLY A 423 3.00 -2.11 8.04
CA GLY A 423 2.90 -3.54 8.25
C GLY A 423 1.77 -3.99 9.17
N LEU A 424 0.53 -3.57 8.92
CA LEU A 424 -0.63 -4.13 9.67
C LEU A 424 -0.74 -5.65 9.53
N ASN A 425 -0.27 -6.19 8.41
CA ASN A 425 -0.14 -7.62 8.15
C ASN A 425 1.01 -8.31 8.93
N GLU A 426 1.80 -7.56 9.71
CA GLU A 426 2.94 -8.08 10.48
C GLU A 426 2.52 -8.53 11.89
N VAL A 427 1.34 -8.13 12.34
CA VAL A 427 0.73 -8.50 13.63
C VAL A 427 -0.53 -9.34 13.41
N PRO A 428 -0.98 -10.14 14.38
CA PRO A 428 -2.25 -10.86 14.28
C PRO A 428 -3.41 -9.91 13.98
N PHE A 429 -4.19 -10.20 12.92
CA PHE A 429 -5.25 -9.29 12.50
C PHE A 429 -6.28 -9.06 13.61
N THR A 430 -6.79 -10.14 14.19
CA THR A 430 -7.55 -10.14 15.45
C THR A 430 -6.68 -10.73 16.56
N PRO A 431 -6.53 -10.08 17.73
CA PRO A 431 -7.15 -8.82 18.13
C PRO A 431 -6.36 -7.54 17.78
N VAL A 432 -5.12 -7.63 17.29
CA VAL A 432 -4.19 -6.49 17.31
C VAL A 432 -4.44 -5.50 16.16
N ALA A 433 -4.33 -5.92 14.89
CA ALA A 433 -4.41 -4.99 13.76
C ALA A 433 -5.79 -4.30 13.68
N SER A 434 -6.87 -5.05 13.91
CA SER A 434 -8.22 -4.50 13.94
C SER A 434 -8.38 -3.45 15.05
N ARG A 435 -7.79 -3.71 16.23
CA ARG A 435 -7.84 -2.77 17.35
C ARG A 435 -7.02 -1.51 17.10
N ILE A 436 -5.84 -1.64 16.48
CA ILE A 436 -5.04 -0.48 16.04
C ILE A 436 -5.86 0.37 15.07
N LEU A 437 -6.50 -0.23 14.07
CA LEU A 437 -7.31 0.50 13.09
C LEU A 437 -8.51 1.21 13.73
N GLU A 438 -9.23 0.55 14.64
CA GLU A 438 -10.34 1.15 15.38
C GLU A 438 -9.92 2.38 16.19
N LEU A 439 -8.79 2.30 16.89
CA LEU A 439 -8.28 3.40 17.72
C LEU A 439 -7.67 4.52 16.87
N LEU A 440 -7.02 4.20 15.74
CA LEU A 440 -6.59 5.22 14.76
C LEU A 440 -7.79 6.00 14.22
N ASP A 441 -8.88 5.30 13.91
CA ASP A 441 -10.14 5.90 13.45
C ASP A 441 -10.70 6.90 14.47
N GLU A 442 -10.70 6.55 15.75
CA GLU A 442 -11.10 7.45 16.82
C GLU A 442 -10.13 8.62 16.97
N TYR A 443 -8.84 8.36 16.87
CA TYR A 443 -7.81 9.38 16.98
C TYR A 443 -7.91 10.44 15.89
N MET A 444 -8.08 10.02 14.63
CA MET A 444 -8.29 10.93 13.51
C MET A 444 -9.55 11.78 13.65
N ARG A 445 -10.62 11.22 14.23
CA ARG A 445 -11.86 11.99 14.50
C ARG A 445 -11.66 13.02 15.60
N ALA A 446 -10.86 12.70 16.61
CA ALA A 446 -10.54 13.61 17.71
C ALA A 446 -9.51 14.69 17.33
N HIS A 447 -8.64 14.39 16.36
CA HIS A 447 -7.53 15.23 15.95
C HIS A 447 -7.49 15.42 14.41
N PRO A 448 -8.23 16.41 13.88
CA PRO A 448 -8.31 16.69 12.45
C PRO A 448 -6.97 17.02 11.80
N GLU A 449 -5.93 17.37 12.56
CA GLU A 449 -4.58 17.70 12.12
C GLU A 449 -3.72 16.45 11.85
N VAL A 450 -4.22 15.25 12.21
CA VAL A 450 -3.55 13.98 11.94
C VAL A 450 -3.99 13.44 10.59
N ARG A 451 -3.00 13.01 9.80
CA ARG A 451 -3.19 12.21 8.58
C ARG A 451 -2.58 10.84 8.81
N VAL A 452 -3.30 9.79 8.46
CA VAL A 452 -2.84 8.42 8.68
C VAL A 452 -2.64 7.71 7.35
N LEU A 453 -1.45 7.13 7.16
CA LEU A 453 -1.11 6.27 6.04
C LEU A 453 -0.70 4.89 6.57
N VAL A 454 -1.48 3.86 6.27
CA VAL A 454 -1.16 2.48 6.69
C VAL A 454 -0.76 1.60 5.51
N THR A 455 0.03 0.56 5.75
CA THR A 455 0.26 -0.51 4.76
C THR A 455 -0.30 -1.85 5.19
N ASP A 456 -0.76 -2.59 4.19
CA ASP A 456 -1.32 -3.93 4.38
C ASP A 456 -1.07 -4.80 3.13
N ARG A 457 -1.11 -6.13 3.29
CA ARG A 457 -1.08 -7.11 2.19
C ARG A 457 -2.46 -7.25 1.51
N GLY A 458 -3.54 -7.00 2.24
CA GLY A 458 -4.90 -7.21 1.75
C GLY A 458 -5.90 -6.23 2.36
N GLY A 459 -7.15 -6.66 2.48
CA GLY A 459 -8.15 -5.91 3.23
C GLY A 459 -8.79 -4.72 2.50
N GLU A 460 -8.65 -4.58 1.18
CA GLU A 460 -9.28 -3.48 0.41
C GLU A 460 -10.76 -3.27 0.77
N GLY A 461 -11.54 -4.35 0.89
CA GLY A 461 -12.94 -4.26 1.32
C GLY A 461 -13.12 -3.75 2.74
N PHE A 462 -12.23 -4.13 3.68
CA PHE A 462 -12.27 -3.65 5.06
C PHE A 462 -12.05 -2.14 5.15
N TYR A 463 -11.05 -1.62 4.43
CA TYR A 463 -10.73 -0.19 4.43
C TYR A 463 -11.84 0.63 3.79
N ARG A 464 -12.34 0.19 2.63
CA ARG A 464 -13.49 0.83 1.95
C ARG A 464 -14.73 0.85 2.84
N ASP A 465 -15.01 -0.25 3.54
CA ASP A 465 -16.14 -0.36 4.49
C ASP A 465 -15.98 0.55 5.72
N SER A 466 -14.75 0.97 6.02
CA SER A 466 -14.43 1.86 7.15
C SER A 466 -14.27 3.32 6.70
N GLY A 467 -14.54 3.64 5.42
CA GLY A 467 -14.44 4.99 4.87
C GLY A 467 -13.01 5.46 4.55
N TRP A 468 -12.04 4.54 4.53
CA TRP A 468 -10.66 4.84 4.17
C TRP A 468 -10.48 4.85 2.65
N ASP A 469 -9.61 5.73 2.18
CA ASP A 469 -9.15 5.68 0.80
C ASP A 469 -8.15 4.52 0.63
N VAL A 470 -8.23 3.81 -0.49
CA VAL A 470 -7.34 2.68 -0.78
C VAL A 470 -6.49 2.99 -2.00
N LEU A 471 -5.17 2.93 -1.81
CA LEU A 471 -4.16 2.97 -2.87
C LEU A 471 -3.65 1.56 -3.10
N LYS A 472 -3.74 1.06 -4.34
CA LYS A 472 -3.33 -0.30 -4.68
C LYS A 472 -2.01 -0.31 -5.43
N LEU A 473 -0.99 -0.86 -4.80
CA LEU A 473 0.33 -1.06 -5.40
C LEU A 473 0.29 -2.32 -6.28
N ARG A 474 0.63 -2.16 -7.56
CA ARG A 474 0.63 -3.21 -8.58
C ARG A 474 2.06 -3.70 -8.87
N PRO A 475 2.21 -4.91 -9.47
CA PRO A 475 3.48 -5.34 -10.06
C PRO A 475 4.02 -4.33 -11.09
N LEU A 476 5.32 -4.41 -11.36
CA LEU A 476 5.97 -3.58 -12.37
C LEU A 476 5.43 -3.88 -13.77
N ASP A 477 5.53 -2.91 -14.66
CA ASP A 477 5.20 -3.12 -16.07
C ASP A 477 6.14 -4.14 -16.72
N ALA A 478 5.60 -5.08 -17.47
CA ALA A 478 6.41 -6.05 -18.22
C ALA A 478 7.43 -5.35 -19.14
N VAL A 479 7.06 -4.24 -19.80
CA VAL A 479 7.98 -3.49 -20.67
C VAL A 479 9.12 -2.87 -19.85
N GLN A 480 8.82 -2.36 -18.66
CA GLN A 480 9.85 -1.81 -17.77
C GLN A 480 10.79 -2.91 -17.26
N VAL A 481 10.25 -4.07 -16.90
CA VAL A 481 11.04 -5.24 -16.45
C VAL A 481 11.96 -5.70 -17.58
N THR A 482 11.43 -5.89 -18.80
CA THR A 482 12.22 -6.22 -20.00
C THR A 482 13.35 -5.22 -20.18
N HIS A 483 13.06 -3.92 -20.10
CA HIS A 483 14.07 -2.88 -20.24
C HIS A 483 15.18 -2.98 -19.18
N ILE A 484 14.82 -3.18 -17.92
CA ILE A 484 15.78 -3.34 -16.82
C ILE A 484 16.63 -4.60 -17.02
N ILE A 485 16.04 -5.71 -17.45
CA ILE A 485 16.76 -6.96 -17.70
C ILE A 485 17.75 -6.79 -18.84
N GLU A 486 17.31 -6.25 -19.99
CA GLU A 486 18.18 -6.03 -21.14
C GLU A 486 19.34 -5.08 -20.82
N GLN A 487 19.09 -4.05 -19.99
CA GLN A 487 20.13 -3.13 -19.53
C GLN A 487 21.22 -3.81 -18.69
N ASN A 488 20.88 -4.85 -17.92
CA ASN A 488 21.79 -5.47 -16.97
C ASN A 488 22.40 -6.79 -17.47
N PHE A 489 21.70 -7.52 -18.34
CA PHE A 489 22.10 -8.84 -18.85
C PHE A 489 22.38 -8.86 -20.36
N GLY A 490 22.03 -7.80 -21.09
CA GLY A 490 22.28 -7.67 -22.54
C GLY A 490 21.02 -7.86 -23.39
N ALA A 491 21.08 -7.41 -24.64
CA ALA A 491 19.96 -7.50 -25.59
C ALA A 491 19.56 -8.97 -25.84
N GLY A 492 18.26 -9.25 -25.78
CA GLY A 492 17.71 -10.61 -25.94
C GLY A 492 17.63 -11.43 -24.65
N ALA A 493 18.21 -10.97 -23.54
CA ALA A 493 18.12 -11.69 -22.25
C ALA A 493 16.67 -11.83 -21.74
N ALA A 494 15.77 -10.91 -22.11
CA ALA A 494 14.37 -10.99 -21.72
C ALA A 494 13.56 -11.99 -22.56
N THR A 495 13.98 -12.27 -23.81
CA THR A 495 13.25 -13.18 -24.72
C THR A 495 13.31 -14.66 -24.33
N THR A 496 14.16 -15.01 -23.36
CA THR A 496 14.28 -16.38 -22.84
C THR A 496 13.43 -16.63 -21.59
N LEU A 497 12.62 -15.66 -21.14
CA LEU A 497 11.96 -15.65 -19.82
C LEU A 497 10.43 -15.76 -19.89
N ASP A 498 9.85 -16.23 -21.00
CA ASP A 498 8.39 -16.17 -21.23
C ASP A 498 7.56 -16.79 -20.07
N ASP A 499 8.09 -17.80 -19.37
CA ASP A 499 7.42 -18.42 -18.20
C ASP A 499 7.75 -17.76 -16.85
N GLU A 500 8.85 -17.01 -16.74
CA GLU A 500 9.37 -16.40 -15.49
C GLU A 500 9.10 -14.90 -15.35
N ALA A 501 8.66 -14.25 -16.44
CA ALA A 501 8.45 -12.81 -16.51
C ALA A 501 7.55 -12.29 -15.37
N GLY A 502 6.53 -13.06 -14.98
CA GLY A 502 5.60 -12.69 -13.91
C GLY A 502 6.25 -12.58 -12.52
N LEU A 503 7.27 -13.38 -12.23
CA LEU A 503 8.00 -13.31 -10.94
C LEU A 503 8.88 -12.06 -10.89
N LEU A 504 9.50 -11.70 -12.02
CA LEU A 504 10.37 -10.53 -12.15
C LEU A 504 9.60 -9.20 -12.24
N GLU A 505 8.28 -9.22 -12.45
CA GLU A 505 7.42 -8.06 -12.22
C GLU A 505 7.32 -7.69 -10.73
N ASN A 506 7.69 -8.61 -9.83
CA ASN A 506 7.82 -8.30 -8.41
C ASN A 506 9.19 -7.66 -8.13
N PRO A 507 9.24 -6.40 -7.64
CA PRO A 507 10.49 -5.70 -7.40
C PRO A 507 11.47 -6.41 -6.48
N PHE A 508 10.98 -7.18 -5.50
CA PHE A 508 11.84 -7.95 -4.61
C PHE A 508 12.63 -9.03 -5.36
N PHE A 509 11.95 -9.81 -6.22
CA PHE A 509 12.61 -10.88 -6.98
C PHE A 509 13.46 -10.31 -8.13
N LEU A 510 13.04 -9.22 -8.75
CA LEU A 510 13.85 -8.50 -9.73
C LEU A 510 15.18 -8.02 -9.13
N ASP A 511 15.14 -7.41 -7.95
CA ASP A 511 16.35 -6.97 -7.25
C ASP A 511 17.28 -8.14 -6.90
N ARG A 512 16.70 -9.26 -6.44
CA ARG A 512 17.44 -10.49 -6.14
C ARG A 512 18.11 -11.08 -7.39
N ALA A 513 17.40 -11.16 -8.50
CA ALA A 513 17.93 -11.63 -9.78
C ALA A 513 19.11 -10.77 -10.25
N LEU A 514 18.95 -9.44 -10.18
CA LEU A 514 19.98 -8.48 -10.59
C LEU A 514 21.25 -8.57 -9.72
N ARG A 515 21.10 -8.72 -8.41
CA ARG A 515 22.23 -8.87 -7.47
C ARG A 515 22.93 -10.21 -7.62
N GLY A 516 22.15 -11.29 -7.77
CA GLY A 516 22.66 -12.64 -7.96
C GLY A 516 23.26 -12.89 -9.34
N ARG A 517 23.00 -11.99 -10.31
CA ARG A 517 23.26 -12.22 -11.73
C ARG A 517 22.66 -13.52 -12.25
N ASN A 518 21.46 -13.84 -11.76
CA ASN A 518 20.71 -15.01 -12.17
C ASN A 518 19.27 -14.61 -12.50
N LEU A 519 18.83 -14.89 -13.73
CA LEU A 519 17.46 -14.65 -14.17
C LEU A 519 16.58 -15.88 -14.03
N ASP A 520 17.19 -17.07 -13.98
CA ASP A 520 16.51 -18.37 -13.84
C ASP A 520 16.18 -18.58 -12.37
N LEU A 521 14.96 -18.17 -12.00
CA LEU A 521 14.47 -18.21 -10.63
C LEU A 521 13.55 -19.41 -10.40
N ALA A 522 12.89 -19.93 -11.44
CA ALA A 522 11.85 -20.96 -11.46
C ALA A 522 10.60 -20.63 -10.60
N SER A 523 10.76 -20.37 -9.30
CA SER A 523 9.71 -20.01 -8.34
C SER A 523 10.22 -19.11 -7.24
N ARG A 524 9.31 -18.62 -6.37
CA ARG A 524 9.71 -17.87 -5.17
C ARG A 524 10.53 -18.72 -4.21
N ALA A 525 10.10 -19.97 -3.97
CA ALA A 525 10.82 -20.89 -3.11
C ALA A 525 12.22 -21.21 -3.66
N SER A 526 12.34 -21.45 -4.96
CA SER A 526 13.64 -21.68 -5.61
C SER A 526 14.54 -20.44 -5.53
N ALA A 527 14.03 -19.25 -5.88
CA ALA A 527 14.78 -18.00 -5.77
C ALA A 527 15.31 -17.72 -4.35
N LEU A 528 14.49 -17.97 -3.33
CA LEU A 528 14.89 -17.83 -1.92
C LEU A 528 15.86 -18.92 -1.49
N GLY A 529 15.66 -20.17 -1.95
CA GLY A 529 16.60 -21.27 -1.74
C GLY A 529 17.99 -20.95 -2.28
N THR A 530 18.08 -20.56 -3.56
CA THR A 530 19.30 -20.12 -4.24
C THR A 530 19.95 -18.92 -3.54
N PHE A 531 19.15 -17.98 -3.01
CA PHE A 531 19.69 -16.89 -2.21
C PHE A 531 20.46 -17.42 -0.98
N PHE A 532 19.86 -18.31 -0.19
CA PHE A 532 20.53 -18.86 0.99
C PHE A 532 21.72 -19.77 0.63
N SER A 533 21.57 -20.65 -0.37
CA SER A 533 22.59 -21.65 -0.70
C SER A 533 23.76 -21.06 -1.50
N GLU A 534 23.50 -20.23 -2.52
CA GLU A 534 24.55 -19.77 -3.45
C GLU A 534 25.08 -18.38 -3.08
N GLN A 535 24.19 -17.43 -2.75
CA GLN A 535 24.62 -16.06 -2.45
C GLN A 535 25.17 -15.94 -1.04
N LEU A 536 24.51 -16.56 -0.04
CA LEU A 536 24.98 -16.59 1.34
C LEU A 536 25.91 -17.77 1.66
N ARG A 537 26.05 -18.73 0.72
CA ARG A 537 26.91 -19.91 0.86
C ARG A 537 26.60 -20.75 2.10
N MET A 538 25.31 -20.85 2.46
CA MET A 538 24.87 -21.66 3.59
C MET A 538 24.70 -23.12 3.17
N THR A 539 25.09 -24.05 4.03
CA THR A 539 24.82 -25.48 3.80
C THR A 539 23.35 -25.80 4.06
N ASP A 540 22.87 -26.94 3.58
CA ASP A 540 21.50 -27.38 3.86
C ASP A 540 21.25 -27.51 5.36
N GLU A 541 22.23 -27.98 6.14
CA GLU A 541 22.10 -28.07 7.60
C GLU A 541 21.89 -26.69 8.25
N HIS A 542 22.63 -25.68 7.79
CA HIS A 542 22.43 -24.30 8.28
C HIS A 542 21.04 -23.76 7.90
N ILE A 543 20.60 -23.99 6.66
CA ILE A 543 19.29 -23.55 6.18
C ILE A 543 18.17 -24.24 6.97
N ASP A 544 18.34 -25.52 7.28
CA ASP A 544 17.35 -26.33 7.99
C ASP A 544 17.25 -25.96 9.47
N ALA A 545 18.40 -25.66 10.09
CA ALA A 545 18.46 -25.10 11.43
C ALA A 545 17.74 -23.75 11.49
N LEU A 546 18.02 -22.85 10.55
CA LEU A 546 17.30 -21.58 10.40
C LEU A 546 15.80 -21.78 10.16
N ALA A 547 15.43 -22.75 9.33
CA ALA A 547 14.04 -23.08 9.03
C ALA A 547 13.27 -23.49 10.28
N ALA A 548 13.86 -24.35 11.12
CA ALA A 548 13.27 -24.75 12.40
C ALA A 548 13.12 -23.57 13.36
N MET A 549 14.14 -22.71 13.46
CA MET A 549 14.07 -21.52 14.31
C MET A 549 13.00 -20.53 13.82
N ALA A 550 12.97 -20.22 12.53
CA ALA A 550 11.97 -19.36 11.91
C ALA A 550 10.55 -19.88 12.11
N PHE A 551 10.34 -21.18 11.95
CA PHE A 551 9.07 -21.85 12.24
C PHE A 551 8.66 -21.68 13.70
N ASN A 552 9.56 -21.95 14.66
CA ASN A 552 9.26 -21.84 16.10
C ASN A 552 8.94 -20.40 16.52
N VAL A 553 9.63 -19.41 15.92
CA VAL A 553 9.32 -17.99 16.15
C VAL A 553 7.88 -17.65 15.74
N TYR A 554 7.37 -18.22 14.65
CA TYR A 554 5.95 -18.07 14.27
C TYR A 554 5.03 -18.92 15.16
N ALA A 555 5.30 -20.22 15.26
CA ALA A 555 4.42 -21.19 15.90
C ALA A 555 4.25 -20.96 17.41
N GLU A 556 5.34 -20.65 18.12
CA GLU A 556 5.36 -20.52 19.58
C GLU A 556 5.26 -19.06 20.01
N ARG A 557 6.02 -18.16 19.37
CA ARG A 557 6.16 -16.76 19.82
C ARG A 557 5.19 -15.80 19.14
N ARG A 558 4.59 -16.19 18.00
CA ARG A 558 3.73 -15.34 17.14
C ARG A 558 4.37 -13.99 16.83
N GLN A 559 5.67 -14.00 16.56
CA GLN A 559 6.50 -12.82 16.35
C GLN A 559 7.38 -12.98 15.11
N ARG A 560 8.11 -11.92 14.74
CA ARG A 560 9.11 -11.93 13.64
C ARG A 560 10.52 -11.61 14.13
N THR A 561 10.63 -11.16 15.38
CA THR A 561 11.87 -10.81 16.05
C THR A 561 12.36 -11.96 16.91
N PHE A 562 13.66 -12.15 16.97
CA PHE A 562 14.32 -13.15 17.80
C PHE A 562 15.68 -12.61 18.30
N PRO A 563 16.22 -13.07 19.43
CA PRO A 563 17.54 -12.65 19.90
C PRO A 563 18.65 -12.96 18.89
N GLU A 564 19.61 -12.04 18.73
CA GLU A 564 20.79 -12.27 17.87
C GLU A 564 21.62 -13.47 18.32
N SER A 565 21.75 -13.65 19.64
CA SER A 565 22.48 -14.76 20.23
C SER A 565 21.90 -16.11 19.82
N GLU A 566 20.58 -16.23 19.63
CA GLU A 566 19.97 -17.48 19.18
C GLU A 566 20.45 -17.86 17.77
N VAL A 567 20.68 -16.88 16.88
CA VAL A 567 21.18 -17.14 15.52
C VAL A 567 22.67 -17.48 15.54
N GLU A 568 23.45 -16.74 16.32
CA GLU A 568 24.89 -16.97 16.43
C GLU A 568 25.21 -18.30 17.10
N GLU A 569 24.45 -18.71 18.13
CA GLU A 569 24.57 -20.04 18.74
C GLU A 569 24.17 -21.15 17.76
N LEU A 570 23.18 -20.91 16.91
CA LEU A 570 22.67 -21.90 15.96
C LEU A 570 23.60 -22.13 14.76
N LEU A 571 24.21 -21.07 14.24
CA LEU A 571 24.98 -21.10 12.99
C LEU A 571 26.49 -20.92 13.19
N GLY A 572 26.92 -20.57 14.40
CA GLY A 572 28.25 -20.05 14.64
C GLY A 572 28.46 -18.64 14.09
N THR A 573 29.60 -18.05 14.46
CA THR A 573 29.95 -16.67 14.09
C THR A 573 30.04 -16.46 12.57
N ASP A 574 30.55 -17.44 11.83
CA ASP A 574 30.69 -17.32 10.36
C ASP A 574 29.33 -17.29 9.66
N GLY A 575 28.39 -18.17 10.05
CA GLY A 575 27.04 -18.19 9.48
C GLY A 575 26.24 -16.95 9.84
N PHE A 576 26.36 -16.48 11.09
CA PHE A 576 25.77 -15.21 11.51
C PHE A 576 26.34 -14.02 10.72
N HIS A 577 27.66 -13.97 10.53
CA HIS A 577 28.29 -12.91 9.74
C HIS A 577 27.84 -12.97 8.27
N ALA A 578 27.70 -14.15 7.68
CA ALA A 578 27.19 -14.31 6.31
C ALA A 578 25.78 -13.75 6.14
N LEU A 579 24.87 -14.03 7.09
CA LEU A 579 23.51 -13.47 7.08
C LEU A 579 23.51 -11.94 7.16
N ARG A 580 24.35 -11.34 8.01
CA ARG A 580 24.46 -9.88 8.15
C ARG A 580 25.09 -9.23 6.93
N ALA A 581 26.23 -9.75 6.47
CA ALA A 581 26.97 -9.20 5.34
C ALA A 581 26.18 -9.32 4.03
N GLY A 582 25.43 -10.41 3.86
CA GLY A 582 24.52 -10.61 2.72
C GLY A 582 23.19 -9.85 2.84
N GLY A 583 22.97 -9.11 3.93
CA GLY A 583 21.77 -8.31 4.14
C GLY A 583 20.50 -9.13 4.35
N ALA A 584 20.59 -10.40 4.75
CA ALA A 584 19.44 -11.24 5.11
C ALA A 584 18.93 -10.94 6.52
N LEU A 585 19.78 -10.41 7.40
CA LEU A 585 19.44 -10.15 8.79
C LEU A 585 19.64 -8.68 9.16
N LYS A 586 18.63 -8.11 9.83
CA LYS A 586 18.67 -6.77 10.42
C LYS A 586 18.68 -6.88 11.93
N SER A 587 19.46 -6.02 12.57
CA SER A 587 19.76 -6.03 14.00
C SER A 587 19.28 -4.74 14.66
N HIS A 588 18.58 -4.85 15.79
CA HIS A 588 18.13 -3.72 16.61
C HIS A 588 18.03 -4.11 18.08
N ASP A 589 18.76 -3.41 18.96
CA ASP A 589 18.74 -3.62 20.42
C ASP A 589 18.86 -5.09 20.83
N SER A 590 19.87 -5.82 20.31
CA SER A 590 20.11 -7.27 20.53
C SER A 590 19.05 -8.24 20.00
N LEU A 591 18.02 -7.72 19.31
CA LEU A 591 17.06 -8.50 18.55
C LEU A 591 17.39 -8.43 17.06
N ALA A 592 17.09 -9.49 16.35
CA ALA A 592 17.20 -9.60 14.92
C ALA A 592 15.85 -9.92 14.25
N THR A 593 15.75 -9.52 12.99
CA THR A 593 14.66 -9.89 12.07
C THR A 593 15.26 -10.19 10.70
N PHE A 594 14.61 -11.04 9.91
CA PHE A 594 14.95 -11.12 8.50
C PHE A 594 14.70 -9.78 7.79
N SER A 595 15.53 -9.46 6.79
CA SER A 595 15.48 -8.16 6.13
C SER A 595 14.23 -7.97 5.28
N HIS A 596 13.69 -9.10 4.77
CA HIS A 596 12.41 -9.18 4.11
C HIS A 596 11.56 -10.33 4.66
N GLN A 597 10.25 -10.13 4.80
CA GLN A 597 9.35 -11.15 5.37
C GLN A 597 9.37 -12.45 4.56
N LEU A 598 9.47 -12.38 3.22
CA LEU A 598 9.47 -13.60 2.40
C LEU A 598 10.62 -14.56 2.75
N GLU A 599 11.73 -14.07 3.30
CA GLU A 599 12.83 -14.93 3.77
C GLU A 599 12.41 -15.74 5.01
N HIS A 600 11.75 -15.10 5.97
CA HIS A 600 11.17 -15.79 7.12
C HIS A 600 10.07 -16.76 6.68
N ASP A 601 9.15 -16.29 5.83
CA ASP A 601 8.03 -17.11 5.33
C ASP A 601 8.57 -18.36 4.60
N TYR A 602 9.63 -18.24 3.80
CA TYR A 602 10.31 -19.37 3.13
C TYR A 602 10.95 -20.35 4.12
N LEU A 603 11.69 -19.85 5.10
CA LEU A 603 12.34 -20.70 6.11
C LEU A 603 11.28 -21.46 6.93
N ALA A 604 10.21 -20.78 7.36
CA ALA A 604 9.10 -21.42 8.07
C ALA A 604 8.36 -22.44 7.18
N ALA A 605 8.12 -22.10 5.90
CA ALA A 605 7.52 -23.00 4.92
C ALA A 605 8.38 -24.25 4.67
N ARG A 606 9.71 -24.11 4.55
CA ARG A 606 10.65 -25.23 4.38
C ARG A 606 10.60 -26.19 5.55
N HIS A 607 10.55 -25.69 6.78
CA HIS A 607 10.38 -26.55 7.94
C HIS A 607 9.02 -27.25 7.91
N MET A 608 7.93 -26.53 7.62
CA MET A 608 6.59 -27.08 7.58
C MET A 608 6.40 -28.15 6.47
N ALA A 609 6.98 -27.93 5.29
CA ALA A 609 6.90 -28.86 4.16
C ALA A 609 7.52 -30.23 4.49
N ARG A 610 8.58 -30.24 5.30
CA ARG A 610 9.29 -31.46 5.70
C ARG A 610 8.66 -32.20 6.89
N HIS A 611 7.69 -31.58 7.55
CA HIS A 611 7.08 -32.10 8.77
C HIS A 611 5.54 -32.12 8.64
N PRO A 612 4.96 -33.10 7.93
CA PRO A 612 3.52 -33.15 7.67
C PRO A 612 2.61 -33.18 8.90
N HIS A 613 3.14 -33.61 10.05
CA HIS A 613 2.41 -33.58 11.32
C HIS A 613 2.09 -32.15 11.81
N TYR A 614 2.74 -31.12 11.26
CA TYR A 614 2.44 -29.72 11.53
C TYR A 614 1.32 -29.14 10.65
N TRP A 615 0.74 -29.90 9.70
CA TRP A 615 -0.35 -29.43 8.84
C TRP A 615 -1.70 -29.43 9.58
N THR A 616 -1.76 -28.64 10.66
CA THR A 616 -2.88 -28.52 11.58
C THR A 616 -3.43 -27.10 11.56
N THR A 617 -4.70 -26.94 11.94
CA THR A 617 -5.35 -25.62 12.03
C THR A 617 -4.60 -24.64 12.94
N SER A 618 -4.11 -25.10 14.10
CA SER A 618 -3.41 -24.22 15.06
C SER A 618 -2.08 -23.71 14.52
N VAL A 619 -1.34 -24.56 13.82
CA VAL A 619 -0.07 -24.18 13.19
C VAL A 619 -0.33 -23.25 12.00
N LEU A 620 -1.31 -23.56 11.15
CA LEU A 620 -1.71 -22.68 10.05
C LEU A 620 -2.15 -21.31 10.55
N ASP A 621 -2.96 -21.24 11.61
CA ASP A 621 -3.35 -19.98 12.26
C ASP A 621 -2.11 -19.21 12.76
N ALA A 622 -1.11 -19.88 13.35
CA ALA A 622 0.11 -19.23 13.82
C ALA A 622 0.97 -18.68 12.67
N LEU A 623 1.31 -19.49 11.66
CA LEU A 623 2.20 -19.08 10.57
C LEU A 623 1.55 -18.08 9.61
N THR A 624 0.22 -18.03 9.55
CA THR A 624 -0.52 -17.07 8.72
C THR A 624 -0.99 -15.85 9.50
N PHE A 625 -0.65 -15.74 10.79
CA PHE A 625 -1.12 -14.67 11.69
C PHE A 625 -2.66 -14.53 11.69
N ASN A 626 -3.35 -15.66 11.83
CA ASN A 626 -4.80 -15.82 11.70
C ASN A 626 -5.32 -15.43 10.29
N ALA A 627 -4.72 -16.01 9.24
CA ALA A 627 -5.09 -15.77 7.85
C ALA A 627 -4.90 -14.32 7.36
N ALA A 628 -3.96 -13.58 7.96
CA ALA A 628 -3.53 -12.26 7.49
C ALA A 628 -2.62 -12.34 6.25
N SER A 629 -1.91 -13.46 6.06
CA SER A 629 -1.10 -13.75 4.88
C SER A 629 -1.20 -15.23 4.50
N PHE A 630 -1.11 -15.54 3.21
CA PHE A 630 -1.12 -16.92 2.68
C PHE A 630 0.20 -17.29 1.98
N ASP A 631 1.26 -16.54 2.21
CA ASP A 631 2.55 -16.73 1.54
C ASP A 631 3.25 -18.01 2.02
N VAL A 632 3.22 -18.32 3.32
CA VAL A 632 3.74 -19.58 3.86
C VAL A 632 3.06 -20.80 3.21
N PRO A 633 1.72 -20.93 3.20
CA PRO A 633 1.06 -22.03 2.49
C PRO A 633 1.42 -22.12 0.99
N ALA A 634 1.55 -20.99 0.29
CA ALA A 634 1.94 -21.00 -1.11
C ALA A 634 3.38 -21.54 -1.29
N LEU A 635 4.32 -21.08 -0.46
CA LEU A 635 5.70 -21.56 -0.46
C LEU A 635 5.82 -23.04 -0.07
N VAL A 636 4.97 -23.54 0.83
CA VAL A 636 4.91 -25.00 1.12
C VAL A 636 4.52 -25.78 -0.13
N LEU A 637 3.55 -25.30 -0.92
CA LEU A 637 3.15 -25.95 -2.18
C LEU A 637 4.29 -25.97 -3.20
N GLU A 638 5.06 -24.88 -3.30
CA GLU A 638 6.24 -24.80 -4.17
C GLU A 638 7.39 -25.72 -3.71
N LEU A 639 7.51 -25.97 -2.40
CA LEU A 639 8.58 -26.79 -1.81
C LEU A 639 8.29 -28.29 -1.76
N LEU A 640 7.04 -28.70 -2.02
CA LEU A 640 6.65 -30.11 -2.07
C LEU A 640 6.82 -30.63 -3.49
N ASP A 641 7.81 -31.48 -3.74
CA ASP A 641 8.06 -32.05 -5.07
C ASP A 641 7.02 -33.11 -5.48
N ASP A 642 6.49 -33.84 -4.50
CA ASP A 642 5.51 -34.92 -4.72
C ASP A 642 4.08 -34.39 -4.88
N GLU A 643 3.42 -34.76 -5.98
CA GLU A 643 2.04 -34.35 -6.28
C GLU A 643 1.05 -34.84 -5.21
N SER A 644 1.23 -36.06 -4.69
CA SER A 644 0.36 -36.61 -3.65
C SER A 644 0.49 -35.83 -2.34
N ALA A 645 1.70 -35.45 -1.94
CA ALA A 645 1.95 -34.60 -0.78
C ALA A 645 1.30 -33.21 -0.94
N ARG A 646 1.41 -32.59 -2.13
CA ARG A 646 0.72 -31.33 -2.43
C ARG A 646 -0.80 -31.47 -2.30
N ASP A 647 -1.37 -32.53 -2.85
CA ASP A 647 -2.81 -32.80 -2.77
C ASP A 647 -3.29 -33.01 -1.33
N ILE A 648 -2.53 -33.73 -0.51
CA ILE A 648 -2.83 -33.92 0.92
C ILE A 648 -2.77 -32.56 1.63
N PHE A 649 -1.75 -31.75 1.37
CA PHE A 649 -1.60 -30.44 1.99
C PHE A 649 -2.76 -29.49 1.62
N VAL A 650 -3.15 -29.44 0.34
CA VAL A 650 -4.29 -28.62 -0.11
C VAL A 650 -5.60 -29.04 0.54
N ARG A 651 -5.84 -30.35 0.75
CA ARG A 651 -7.01 -30.83 1.49
C ARG A 651 -7.00 -30.35 2.95
N LYS A 652 -5.83 -30.31 3.61
CA LYS A 652 -5.69 -29.75 4.96
C LYS A 652 -5.93 -28.25 4.99
N LEU A 653 -5.40 -27.51 4.02
CA LEU A 653 -5.70 -26.09 3.85
C LEU A 653 -7.19 -25.85 3.66
N TYR A 654 -7.85 -26.69 2.86
CA TYR A 654 -9.28 -26.55 2.57
C TYR A 654 -10.16 -26.75 3.80
N ASP A 655 -9.82 -27.71 4.66
CA ASP A 655 -10.52 -27.92 5.95
C ASP A 655 -10.36 -26.71 6.88
N TRP A 656 -9.18 -26.07 6.85
CA TRP A 656 -8.87 -24.90 7.66
C TRP A 656 -9.56 -23.63 7.12
N ASN A 657 -9.34 -23.28 5.84
CA ASN A 657 -9.80 -22.05 5.25
C ASN A 657 -9.80 -22.13 3.71
N TRP A 658 -10.96 -22.42 3.12
CA TRP A 658 -11.10 -22.52 1.66
C TRP A 658 -10.61 -21.29 0.87
N ARG A 659 -10.74 -20.06 1.43
CA ARG A 659 -10.24 -18.84 0.77
C ARG A 659 -8.72 -18.80 0.79
N GLY A 660 -8.14 -19.20 1.92
CA GLY A 660 -6.70 -19.38 2.07
C GLY A 660 -6.17 -20.43 1.09
N THR A 661 -6.88 -21.54 0.93
CA THR A 661 -6.56 -22.58 -0.07
C THR A 661 -6.52 -22.00 -1.48
N ILE A 662 -7.61 -21.35 -1.92
CA ILE A 662 -7.68 -20.78 -3.27
C ILE A 662 -6.60 -19.73 -3.48
N THR A 663 -6.36 -18.88 -2.47
CA THR A 663 -5.31 -17.85 -2.56
C THR A 663 -3.93 -18.48 -2.66
N ALA A 664 -3.61 -19.48 -1.82
CA ALA A 664 -2.32 -20.15 -1.81
C ALA A 664 -2.05 -20.93 -3.11
N VAL A 665 -3.04 -21.69 -3.59
CA VAL A 665 -2.95 -22.42 -4.87
C VAL A 665 -2.77 -21.45 -6.03
N ALA A 666 -3.59 -20.41 -6.13
CA ALA A 666 -3.44 -19.42 -7.20
C ALA A 666 -2.09 -18.71 -7.15
N SER A 667 -1.56 -18.42 -5.95
CA SER A 667 -0.25 -17.80 -5.78
C SER A 667 0.90 -18.73 -6.16
N ALA A 668 0.78 -20.05 -5.96
CA ALA A 668 1.79 -21.02 -6.40
C ALA A 668 1.70 -21.28 -7.92
N GLU A 669 0.51 -21.20 -8.51
CA GLU A 669 0.28 -21.45 -9.96
C GLU A 669 0.61 -20.27 -10.87
N GLN A 670 0.59 -19.03 -10.36
CA GLN A 670 0.94 -17.84 -11.15
C GLN A 670 2.39 -17.81 -11.66
N GLU A 671 3.20 -18.79 -11.24
CA GLU A 671 4.66 -18.81 -11.36
C GLU A 671 5.14 -20.12 -12.02
N GLY A 672 4.36 -20.72 -12.91
CA GLY A 672 4.75 -21.88 -13.73
C GLY A 672 4.69 -23.25 -13.04
N HIS A 673 4.47 -23.30 -11.72
CA HIS A 673 4.35 -24.54 -10.96
C HIS A 673 2.91 -25.03 -10.83
N GLN A 674 2.66 -26.30 -11.11
CA GLN A 674 1.35 -26.90 -10.87
C GLN A 674 1.18 -27.24 -9.39
N ALA A 675 0.37 -26.45 -8.67
CA ALA A 675 0.22 -26.56 -7.22
C ALA A 675 -0.54 -27.82 -6.77
N THR A 676 -1.33 -28.44 -7.64
CA THR A 676 -2.16 -29.62 -7.33
C THR A 676 -2.33 -30.52 -8.54
N SER A 677 -2.72 -31.79 -8.34
CA SER A 677 -3.17 -32.64 -9.44
C SER A 677 -4.36 -32.02 -10.18
N ALA A 678 -4.51 -32.31 -11.47
CA ALA A 678 -5.59 -31.74 -12.29
C ALA A 678 -7.00 -32.05 -11.74
N PHE A 679 -7.16 -33.23 -11.11
CA PHE A 679 -8.43 -33.64 -10.50
C PHE A 679 -8.72 -32.89 -9.20
N LEU A 680 -7.72 -32.68 -8.33
CA LEU A 680 -7.93 -31.87 -7.13
C LEU A 680 -8.17 -30.40 -7.48
N HIS A 681 -7.43 -29.87 -8.46
CA HIS A 681 -7.62 -28.53 -9.00
C HIS A 681 -9.05 -28.31 -9.47
N THR A 682 -9.56 -29.22 -10.30
CA THR A 682 -10.95 -29.21 -10.76
C THR A 682 -11.92 -29.20 -9.58
N ALA A 683 -11.69 -30.05 -8.58
CA ALA A 683 -12.59 -30.18 -7.45
C ALA A 683 -12.64 -28.91 -6.57
N ILE A 684 -11.49 -28.32 -6.25
CA ILE A 684 -11.43 -27.09 -5.44
C ILE A 684 -12.04 -25.90 -6.17
N LEU A 685 -11.81 -25.79 -7.49
CA LEU A 685 -12.39 -24.74 -8.32
C LEU A 685 -13.90 -24.93 -8.49
N ALA A 686 -14.37 -26.17 -8.66
CA ALA A 686 -15.80 -26.47 -8.76
C ALA A 686 -16.55 -26.10 -7.49
N VAL A 687 -16.02 -26.45 -6.31
CA VAL A 687 -16.66 -26.08 -5.03
C VAL A 687 -16.58 -24.57 -4.78
N ALA A 688 -15.52 -23.89 -5.23
CA ALA A 688 -15.47 -22.43 -5.21
C ALA A 688 -16.48 -21.80 -6.20
N ALA A 689 -16.64 -22.36 -7.40
CA ALA A 689 -17.58 -21.92 -8.41
C ALA A 689 -19.05 -22.12 -8.00
N GLU A 690 -19.36 -23.21 -7.29
CA GLU A 690 -20.70 -23.45 -6.75
C GLU A 690 -21.18 -22.29 -5.86
N LYS A 691 -20.25 -21.66 -5.12
CA LYS A 691 -20.57 -20.52 -4.24
C LYS A 691 -21.06 -19.28 -4.98
N ARG A 692 -20.88 -19.21 -6.31
CA ARG A 692 -21.47 -18.16 -7.17
C ARG A 692 -22.98 -18.29 -7.30
N PHE A 693 -23.55 -19.43 -6.92
CA PHE A 693 -24.99 -19.68 -6.88
C PHE A 693 -25.54 -19.62 -5.44
N ASP A 694 -24.74 -19.18 -4.46
CA ASP A 694 -25.22 -18.93 -3.10
C ASP A 694 -26.19 -17.73 -3.10
N PRO A 695 -27.40 -17.82 -2.53
CA PRO A 695 -28.34 -16.70 -2.46
C PRO A 695 -27.81 -15.50 -1.68
N VAL A 696 -26.79 -15.67 -0.83
CA VAL A 696 -26.12 -14.58 -0.13
C VAL A 696 -25.15 -13.85 -1.08
N ARG A 697 -25.48 -12.61 -1.46
CA ARG A 697 -24.67 -11.77 -2.38
C ARG A 697 -23.21 -11.69 -1.99
N GLY A 698 -22.92 -11.43 -0.71
CA GLY A 698 -21.55 -11.34 -0.23
C GLY A 698 -20.74 -12.65 -0.33
N THR A 699 -21.39 -13.82 -0.39
CA THR A 699 -20.70 -15.08 -0.71
C THR A 699 -20.33 -15.15 -2.19
N ARG A 700 -21.27 -14.79 -3.09
CA ARG A 700 -21.04 -14.78 -4.55
C ARG A 700 -19.92 -13.83 -4.95
N ASP A 701 -19.98 -12.59 -4.47
CA ASP A 701 -18.95 -11.59 -4.76
C ASP A 701 -17.56 -12.08 -4.33
N ARG A 702 -17.48 -12.76 -3.18
CA ARG A 702 -16.23 -13.37 -2.70
C ARG A 702 -15.78 -14.53 -3.58
N ALA A 703 -16.68 -15.41 -4.01
CA ALA A 703 -16.37 -16.51 -4.90
C ALA A 703 -15.85 -16.02 -6.26
N ASP A 704 -16.53 -15.05 -6.86
CA ASP A 704 -16.10 -14.43 -8.12
C ASP A 704 -14.72 -13.78 -8.00
N ASN A 705 -14.47 -13.03 -6.94
CA ASN A 705 -13.16 -12.41 -6.68
C ASN A 705 -12.04 -13.45 -6.51
N GLN A 706 -12.33 -14.62 -5.93
CA GLN A 706 -11.34 -15.68 -5.76
C GLN A 706 -11.06 -16.41 -7.08
N LEU A 707 -12.10 -16.70 -7.88
CA LEU A 707 -11.95 -17.38 -9.17
C LEU A 707 -11.25 -16.53 -10.21
N GLN A 708 -11.33 -15.20 -10.12
CA GLN A 708 -10.60 -14.26 -10.97
C GLN A 708 -9.07 -14.39 -10.87
N ARG A 709 -8.54 -15.06 -9.83
CA ARG A 709 -7.10 -15.23 -9.61
C ARG A 709 -6.47 -16.26 -10.55
N PHE A 710 -7.27 -17.21 -11.02
CA PHE A 710 -6.81 -18.28 -11.92
C PHE A 710 -6.91 -17.85 -13.38
N ARG A 711 -5.92 -18.26 -14.16
CA ARG A 711 -5.89 -18.11 -15.62
C ARG A 711 -6.16 -19.46 -16.28
N GLY A 712 -6.54 -19.45 -17.55
CA GLY A 712 -6.71 -20.66 -18.36
C GLY A 712 -8.15 -21.11 -18.57
N TYR A 713 -8.33 -21.97 -19.57
CA TYR A 713 -9.64 -22.36 -20.10
C TYR A 713 -10.53 -23.06 -19.05
N HIS A 714 -10.01 -24.02 -18.29
CA HIS A 714 -10.81 -24.75 -17.29
C HIS A 714 -11.36 -23.83 -16.18
N ALA A 715 -10.52 -22.98 -15.60
CA ALA A 715 -10.96 -22.01 -14.59
C ALA A 715 -11.97 -21.00 -15.17
N GLN A 716 -11.77 -20.58 -16.43
CA GLN A 716 -12.70 -19.71 -17.13
C GLN A 716 -14.05 -20.38 -17.37
N GLN A 717 -14.10 -21.66 -17.75
CA GLN A 717 -15.35 -22.41 -17.92
C GLN A 717 -16.14 -22.51 -16.61
N LEU A 718 -15.49 -22.92 -15.52
CA LEU A 718 -16.12 -22.98 -14.18
C LEU A 718 -16.67 -21.62 -13.73
N ARG A 719 -15.92 -20.55 -14.01
CA ARG A 719 -16.34 -19.16 -13.72
C ARG A 719 -17.43 -18.65 -14.67
N SER A 720 -17.55 -19.18 -15.88
CA SER A 720 -18.51 -18.70 -16.88
C SER A 720 -19.85 -19.42 -16.80
N ALA A 721 -19.94 -20.56 -16.10
CA ALA A 721 -21.19 -21.27 -15.87
C ALA A 721 -22.28 -20.30 -15.34
N ALA A 722 -23.42 -20.25 -16.03
CA ALA A 722 -24.55 -19.38 -15.70
C ALA A 722 -25.50 -20.04 -14.69
N THR A 723 -25.47 -21.37 -14.58
CA THR A 723 -26.29 -22.14 -13.64
C THR A 723 -25.49 -23.23 -12.93
N LEU A 724 -25.99 -23.66 -11.76
CA LEU A 724 -25.41 -24.81 -11.04
C LEU A 724 -25.45 -26.08 -11.90
N ARG A 725 -26.48 -26.26 -12.73
CA ARG A 725 -26.59 -27.41 -13.64
C ARG A 725 -25.47 -27.41 -14.66
N GLU A 726 -25.22 -26.28 -15.33
CA GLU A 726 -24.09 -26.14 -16.26
C GLU A 726 -22.75 -26.44 -15.57
N LEU A 727 -22.55 -25.93 -14.35
CA LEU A 727 -21.37 -26.23 -13.55
C LEU A 727 -21.22 -27.75 -13.29
N THR A 728 -22.29 -28.43 -12.88
CA THR A 728 -22.25 -29.88 -12.63
C THR A 728 -22.10 -30.70 -13.91
N THR A 729 -22.64 -30.24 -15.04
CA THR A 729 -22.44 -30.88 -16.35
C THR A 729 -20.96 -30.83 -16.74
N PHE A 730 -20.34 -29.65 -16.66
CA PHE A 730 -18.91 -29.50 -16.92
C PHE A 730 -18.07 -30.41 -16.03
N VAL A 731 -18.38 -30.47 -14.72
CA VAL A 731 -17.66 -31.35 -13.80
C VAL A 731 -17.87 -32.83 -14.13
N ARG A 732 -19.06 -33.23 -14.59
CA ARG A 732 -19.38 -34.62 -15.00
C ARG A 732 -18.67 -35.05 -16.27
N GLU A 733 -18.37 -34.11 -17.17
CA GLU A 733 -17.64 -34.36 -18.44
C GLU A 733 -16.13 -34.54 -18.23
N VAL A 734 -15.61 -34.26 -17.03
CA VAL A 734 -14.21 -34.57 -16.71
C VAL A 734 -14.04 -36.08 -16.56
N GLU A 735 -13.47 -36.70 -17.60
CA GLU A 735 -13.28 -38.15 -17.69
C GLU A 735 -12.01 -38.64 -16.96
N GLY A 736 -12.10 -39.82 -16.36
CA GLY A 736 -10.97 -40.50 -15.72
C GLY A 736 -10.67 -40.04 -14.29
N GLY A 737 -9.47 -40.36 -13.83
CA GLY A 737 -8.97 -39.97 -12.51
C GLY A 737 -9.04 -41.05 -11.43
N PRO A 738 -8.51 -40.74 -10.23
CA PRO A 738 -8.45 -41.67 -9.12
C PRO A 738 -9.85 -41.95 -8.53
N GLU A 739 -9.99 -43.08 -7.82
CA GLU A 739 -11.27 -43.51 -7.23
C GLU A 739 -11.92 -42.44 -6.33
N TRP A 740 -11.11 -41.71 -5.56
CA TRP A 740 -11.61 -40.63 -4.72
C TRP A 740 -12.27 -39.51 -5.55
N PHE A 741 -11.76 -39.23 -6.75
CA PHE A 741 -12.29 -38.18 -7.62
C PHE A 741 -13.61 -38.62 -8.23
N ALA A 742 -13.71 -39.86 -8.72
CA ALA A 742 -14.98 -40.41 -9.20
C ALA A 742 -16.06 -40.43 -8.10
N SER A 743 -15.68 -40.80 -6.87
CA SER A 743 -16.56 -40.74 -5.70
C SER A 743 -17.00 -39.31 -5.39
N TRP A 744 -16.05 -38.36 -5.35
CA TRP A 744 -16.33 -36.95 -5.15
C TRP A 744 -17.20 -36.34 -6.27
N GLN A 745 -16.92 -36.66 -7.53
CA GLN A 745 -17.65 -36.18 -8.70
C GLN A 745 -19.11 -36.67 -8.66
N ASN A 746 -19.31 -37.96 -8.33
CA ASN A 746 -20.64 -38.52 -8.14
C ASN A 746 -21.41 -37.84 -7.00
N LEU A 747 -20.74 -37.47 -5.92
CA LEU A 747 -21.31 -36.69 -4.82
C LEU A 747 -21.65 -35.25 -5.27
N PHE A 748 -20.67 -34.52 -5.81
CA PHE A 748 -20.79 -33.12 -6.23
C PHE A 748 -21.86 -32.92 -7.30
N CYS A 749 -21.97 -33.84 -8.25
CA CYS A 749 -22.95 -33.78 -9.34
C CYS A 749 -24.34 -34.31 -8.96
N GLY A 750 -24.61 -34.54 -7.67
CA GLY A 750 -25.95 -34.87 -7.17
C GLY A 750 -26.92 -33.71 -7.32
N ASP A 751 -28.03 -33.94 -8.02
CA ASP A 751 -29.13 -32.99 -8.22
C ASP A 751 -30.41 -33.54 -7.54
N PRO A 752 -31.10 -32.77 -6.69
CA PRO A 752 -32.40 -33.14 -6.13
C PRO A 752 -33.49 -33.41 -7.18
N LEU A 753 -33.34 -32.89 -8.40
CA LEU A 753 -34.27 -33.14 -9.50
C LEU A 753 -34.11 -34.53 -10.12
N ASP A 754 -32.94 -35.15 -9.96
CA ASP A 754 -32.63 -36.44 -10.56
C ASP A 754 -32.84 -37.62 -9.58
N ARG A 755 -32.58 -37.41 -8.28
CA ARG A 755 -32.61 -38.47 -7.26
C ARG A 755 -32.88 -37.92 -5.86
N PRO A 756 -33.55 -38.68 -4.96
CA PRO A 756 -33.74 -38.27 -3.57
C PRO A 756 -32.43 -38.25 -2.77
N LEU A 757 -32.43 -37.54 -1.63
CA LEU A 757 -31.30 -37.54 -0.70
C LEU A 757 -31.09 -38.96 -0.14
N ARG A 758 -29.88 -39.49 -0.29
CA ARG A 758 -29.51 -40.83 0.18
C ARG A 758 -28.74 -40.77 1.49
N ASP A 759 -28.83 -41.84 2.28
CA ASP A 759 -28.15 -41.93 3.58
C ASP A 759 -26.62 -41.87 3.47
N ASP A 760 -26.03 -42.43 2.41
CA ASP A 760 -24.58 -42.38 2.19
C ASP A 760 -24.06 -40.95 1.94
N VAL A 761 -24.91 -40.07 1.39
CA VAL A 761 -24.58 -38.64 1.25
C VAL A 761 -24.57 -37.95 2.62
N ILE A 762 -25.48 -38.33 3.52
CA ILE A 762 -25.50 -37.83 4.91
C ILE A 762 -24.27 -38.35 5.67
N ASP A 763 -23.94 -39.63 5.52
CA ASP A 763 -22.79 -40.26 6.15
C ASP A 763 -21.47 -39.63 5.69
N ALA A 764 -21.39 -39.14 4.45
CA ALA A 764 -20.22 -38.44 3.92
C ALA A 764 -19.85 -37.18 4.73
N LEU A 765 -20.76 -36.58 5.51
CA LEU A 765 -20.44 -35.46 6.42
C LEU A 765 -19.37 -35.82 7.45
N THR A 766 -19.32 -37.08 7.89
CA THR A 766 -18.35 -37.58 8.86
C THR A 766 -17.02 -37.97 8.22
N SER A 767 -16.86 -37.78 6.91
CA SER A 767 -15.62 -38.08 6.21
C SER A 767 -14.44 -37.32 6.80
N SER A 768 -13.32 -38.03 6.99
CA SER A 768 -12.04 -37.46 7.36
C SER A 768 -11.39 -36.69 6.20
N ASP A 769 -11.82 -36.95 4.96
CA ASP A 769 -11.46 -36.14 3.80
C ASP A 769 -12.31 -34.87 3.78
N ALA A 770 -11.65 -33.75 4.05
CA ALA A 770 -12.29 -32.46 4.17
C ALA A 770 -13.03 -32.01 2.92
N LEU A 771 -12.44 -32.26 1.75
CA LEU A 771 -13.07 -31.91 0.48
C LEU A 771 -14.39 -32.66 0.32
N HIS A 772 -14.39 -33.97 0.61
CA HIS A 772 -15.56 -34.82 0.50
C HIS A 772 -16.66 -34.40 1.50
N GLY A 773 -16.32 -34.22 2.78
CA GLY A 773 -17.28 -33.87 3.82
C GLY A 773 -17.91 -32.48 3.66
N TRP A 774 -17.13 -31.48 3.25
CA TRP A 774 -17.68 -30.15 2.93
C TRP A 774 -18.48 -30.13 1.63
N THR A 775 -18.09 -30.94 0.64
CA THR A 775 -18.88 -31.13 -0.58
C THR A 775 -20.23 -31.73 -0.22
N ALA A 776 -20.27 -32.77 0.62
CA ALA A 776 -21.51 -33.36 1.11
C ALA A 776 -22.38 -32.31 1.80
N ALA A 777 -21.82 -31.48 2.68
CA ALA A 777 -22.57 -30.40 3.34
C ALA A 777 -23.22 -29.42 2.35
N ASN A 778 -22.52 -29.03 1.28
CA ASN A 778 -23.09 -28.14 0.27
C ASN A 778 -24.14 -28.85 -0.61
N VAL A 779 -23.88 -30.09 -1.02
CA VAL A 779 -24.81 -30.90 -1.82
C VAL A 779 -26.11 -31.15 -1.05
N ILE A 780 -26.04 -31.51 0.23
CA ILE A 780 -27.21 -31.76 1.08
C ILE A 780 -28.11 -30.52 1.16
N LYS A 781 -27.54 -29.30 1.20
CA LYS A 781 -28.31 -28.04 1.22
C LYS A 781 -29.14 -27.79 -0.06
N ARG A 782 -28.87 -28.52 -1.14
CA ARG A 782 -29.68 -28.47 -2.37
C ARG A 782 -31.03 -29.18 -2.19
N TYR A 783 -31.12 -30.08 -1.21
CA TYR A 783 -32.32 -30.88 -0.93
C TYR A 783 -33.22 -30.23 0.12
N GLU A 784 -34.50 -30.58 0.07
CA GLU A 784 -35.43 -30.33 1.18
C GLU A 784 -35.16 -31.31 2.33
N GLY A 785 -35.23 -30.81 3.57
CA GLY A 785 -34.96 -31.60 4.76
C GLY A 785 -36.16 -32.47 5.14
N THR A 786 -35.96 -33.78 5.19
CA THR A 786 -36.94 -34.70 5.80
C THR A 786 -36.82 -34.68 7.34
N ASP A 787 -37.85 -35.13 8.05
CA ASP A 787 -37.81 -35.24 9.51
C ASP A 787 -36.68 -36.16 9.99
N ASP A 788 -36.45 -37.26 9.26
CA ASP A 788 -35.41 -38.23 9.54
C ASP A 788 -34.01 -37.65 9.35
N ALA A 789 -33.76 -37.06 8.18
CA ALA A 789 -32.48 -36.41 7.87
C ALA A 789 -32.19 -35.27 8.85
N SER A 790 -33.19 -34.44 9.16
CA SER A 790 -33.06 -33.35 10.13
C SER A 790 -32.73 -33.87 11.53
N ARG A 791 -33.34 -34.99 11.94
CA ARG A 791 -33.03 -35.64 13.23
C ARG A 791 -31.59 -36.13 13.28
N ARG A 792 -31.08 -36.78 12.23
CA ARG A 792 -29.68 -37.21 12.12
C ARG A 792 -28.71 -36.02 12.18
N MET A 793 -28.99 -34.92 11.47
CA MET A 793 -28.17 -33.71 11.54
C MET A 793 -28.13 -33.12 12.95
N ARG A 794 -29.28 -33.01 13.63
CA ARG A 794 -29.35 -32.52 15.01
C ARG A 794 -28.58 -33.42 15.99
N GLU A 795 -28.54 -34.72 15.75
CA GLU A 795 -27.71 -35.65 16.53
C GLU A 795 -26.22 -35.38 16.30
N MET A 796 -25.79 -35.27 15.04
CA MET A 796 -24.41 -34.92 14.69
C MET A 796 -23.95 -33.60 15.33
N VAL A 797 -24.81 -32.58 15.41
CA VAL A 797 -24.46 -31.33 16.07
C VAL A 797 -24.11 -31.54 17.56
N ARG A 798 -24.77 -32.48 18.23
CA ARG A 798 -24.58 -32.73 19.66
C ARG A 798 -23.41 -33.67 19.95
N THR A 799 -23.19 -34.69 19.12
CA THR A 799 -22.30 -35.82 19.47
C THR A 799 -21.01 -35.87 18.64
N ALA A 800 -20.95 -35.22 17.48
CA ALA A 800 -19.82 -35.35 16.58
C ALA A 800 -18.63 -34.46 16.95
N SER A 801 -17.52 -34.65 16.25
CA SER A 801 -16.33 -33.77 16.30
C SER A 801 -16.67 -32.34 15.87
N ASP A 802 -15.81 -31.38 16.22
CA ASP A 802 -16.03 -29.96 15.92
C ASP A 802 -16.22 -29.68 14.41
N THR A 803 -15.44 -30.33 13.55
CA THR A 803 -15.55 -30.20 12.09
C THR A 803 -16.88 -30.75 11.58
N THR A 804 -17.25 -31.97 11.98
CA THR A 804 -18.53 -32.58 11.57
C THR A 804 -19.72 -31.79 12.10
N ARG A 805 -19.63 -31.30 13.35
CA ARG A 805 -20.62 -30.42 13.95
C ARG A 805 -20.81 -29.15 13.15
N TRP A 806 -19.71 -28.52 12.72
CA TRP A 806 -19.77 -27.31 11.91
C TRP A 806 -20.45 -27.58 10.55
N ARG A 807 -20.11 -28.69 9.89
CA ARG A 807 -20.77 -29.13 8.64
C ARG A 807 -22.27 -29.37 8.85
N ALA A 808 -22.67 -30.05 9.92
CA ALA A 808 -24.08 -30.31 10.24
C ALA A 808 -24.86 -29.02 10.55
N VAL A 809 -24.26 -28.09 11.30
CA VAL A 809 -24.81 -26.75 11.56
C VAL A 809 -25.05 -25.99 10.25
N HIS A 810 -24.11 -26.04 9.30
CA HIS A 810 -24.25 -25.42 7.98
C HIS A 810 -25.42 -26.00 7.18
N VAL A 811 -25.67 -27.31 7.27
CA VAL A 811 -26.81 -27.97 6.63
C VAL A 811 -28.14 -27.54 7.25
N LEU A 812 -28.25 -27.54 8.57
CA LEU A 812 -29.51 -27.25 9.28
C LEU A 812 -30.10 -25.87 8.95
N GLY A 813 -29.28 -24.88 8.58
CA GLY A 813 -29.76 -23.56 8.15
C GLY A 813 -30.59 -23.59 6.86
N ALA A 814 -30.43 -24.61 6.02
CA ALA A 814 -31.21 -24.79 4.80
C ALA A 814 -32.59 -25.41 5.05
N TRP A 815 -32.86 -25.96 6.24
CA TRP A 815 -34.05 -26.73 6.58
C TRP A 815 -34.83 -26.09 7.75
N PRO A 816 -35.70 -25.10 7.49
CA PRO A 816 -36.40 -24.39 8.54
C PRO A 816 -37.35 -25.29 9.34
N SER A 817 -37.14 -25.35 10.66
CA SER A 817 -38.08 -25.94 11.63
C SER A 817 -37.74 -25.46 13.03
N ASP A 818 -38.70 -25.50 13.96
CA ASP A 818 -38.45 -25.15 15.36
C ASP A 818 -37.37 -26.02 16.01
N ALA A 819 -37.37 -27.32 15.71
CA ALA A 819 -36.39 -28.26 16.26
C ALA A 819 -34.97 -27.96 15.75
N ASN A 820 -34.82 -27.56 14.48
CA ASN A 820 -33.52 -27.18 13.92
C ASN A 820 -33.06 -25.82 14.47
N ALA A 821 -33.97 -24.83 14.57
CA ALA A 821 -33.66 -23.53 15.17
C ALA A 821 -33.17 -23.66 16.61
N ALA A 822 -33.83 -24.48 17.44
CA ALA A 822 -33.42 -24.71 18.83
C ALA A 822 -31.96 -25.22 18.94
N VAL A 823 -31.60 -26.22 18.13
CA VAL A 823 -30.23 -26.77 18.11
C VAL A 823 -29.20 -25.74 17.63
N LEU A 824 -29.55 -24.93 16.62
CA LEU A 824 -28.67 -23.86 16.15
C LEU A 824 -28.49 -22.75 17.18
N VAL A 825 -29.53 -22.43 17.95
CA VAL A 825 -29.45 -21.47 19.06
C VAL A 825 -28.55 -22.01 20.17
N ASP A 826 -28.67 -23.28 20.53
CA ASP A 826 -27.77 -23.94 21.50
C ASP A 826 -26.32 -23.90 21.00
N ALA A 827 -26.11 -24.07 19.70
CA ALA A 827 -24.79 -24.03 19.06
C ALA A 827 -24.08 -22.66 19.19
N LEU A 828 -24.79 -21.58 19.52
CA LEU A 828 -24.20 -20.26 19.78
C LEU A 828 -23.34 -20.24 21.07
N SER A 829 -23.54 -21.19 21.97
CA SER A 829 -22.81 -21.29 23.24
C SER A 829 -21.68 -22.33 23.21
N TYR A 830 -21.37 -22.90 22.03
CA TYR A 830 -20.34 -23.92 21.92
C TYR A 830 -18.93 -23.31 22.01
N PRO A 831 -17.95 -24.03 22.61
CA PRO A 831 -16.58 -23.51 22.75
C PRO A 831 -15.87 -23.30 21.40
N HIS A 832 -16.18 -24.12 20.40
CA HIS A 832 -15.50 -24.07 19.11
C HIS A 832 -16.03 -22.91 18.25
N ARG A 833 -15.21 -21.87 18.05
CA ARG A 833 -15.59 -20.62 17.38
C ARG A 833 -16.25 -20.79 16.00
N TRP A 834 -15.80 -21.77 15.20
CA TRP A 834 -16.34 -21.98 13.85
C TRP A 834 -17.74 -22.59 13.86
N VAL A 835 -18.09 -23.33 14.91
CA VAL A 835 -19.45 -23.84 15.11
C VAL A 835 -20.39 -22.66 15.40
N VAL A 836 -19.97 -21.73 16.26
CA VAL A 836 -20.73 -20.49 16.55
C VAL A 836 -20.88 -19.62 15.29
N TYR A 837 -19.79 -19.42 14.54
CA TYR A 837 -19.81 -18.70 13.26
C TYR A 837 -20.81 -19.34 12.27
N GLY A 838 -20.76 -20.67 12.13
CA GLY A 838 -21.70 -21.42 11.30
C GLY A 838 -23.14 -21.29 11.79
N ALA A 839 -23.37 -21.34 13.10
CA ALA A 839 -24.70 -21.27 13.70
C ALA A 839 -25.36 -19.90 13.47
N VAL A 840 -24.63 -18.79 13.66
CA VAL A 840 -25.14 -17.46 13.36
C VAL A 840 -25.53 -17.35 11.88
N ARG A 841 -24.65 -17.81 10.97
CA ARG A 841 -24.95 -17.81 9.53
C ARG A 841 -26.19 -18.65 9.22
N SER A 842 -26.27 -19.88 9.73
CA SER A 842 -27.37 -20.80 9.49
C SER A 842 -28.71 -20.29 10.04
N LEU A 843 -28.71 -19.63 11.20
CA LEU A 843 -29.90 -18.97 11.74
C LEU A 843 -30.38 -17.85 10.83
N MET A 844 -29.47 -17.01 10.33
CA MET A 844 -29.82 -15.96 9.38
C MET A 844 -30.35 -16.52 8.06
N GLU A 845 -29.74 -17.57 7.51
CA GLU A 845 -30.24 -18.26 6.32
C GLU A 845 -31.63 -18.88 6.56
N MET A 846 -31.85 -19.49 7.74
CA MET A 846 -33.15 -20.05 8.11
C MET A 846 -34.24 -18.97 8.19
N ALA A 847 -33.92 -17.82 8.79
CA ALA A 847 -34.81 -16.66 8.85
C ALA A 847 -35.16 -16.11 7.45
N ALA A 848 -34.21 -16.16 6.51
CA ALA A 848 -34.41 -15.75 5.12
C ALA A 848 -35.22 -16.76 4.31
N ARG A 849 -35.15 -18.05 4.62
CA ARG A 849 -35.83 -19.13 3.88
C ARG A 849 -37.23 -19.44 4.37
N THR A 850 -37.48 -19.30 5.67
CA THR A 850 -38.76 -19.72 6.27
C THR A 850 -39.93 -18.88 5.76
N GLY A 851 -41.02 -19.56 5.37
CA GLY A 851 -42.33 -18.94 5.16
C GLY A 851 -43.10 -18.70 6.48
N ASP A 852 -42.69 -19.36 7.58
CA ASP A 852 -43.27 -19.16 8.91
C ASP A 852 -42.67 -17.91 9.58
N ASP A 853 -43.46 -16.85 9.62
CA ASP A 853 -43.16 -15.57 10.28
C ASP A 853 -42.95 -15.71 11.80
N ALA A 854 -43.61 -16.67 12.46
CA ALA A 854 -43.40 -16.93 13.88
C ALA A 854 -42.01 -17.54 14.13
N LEU A 855 -41.60 -18.52 13.32
CA LEU A 855 -40.25 -19.09 13.37
C LEU A 855 -39.19 -18.01 13.09
N ARG A 856 -39.39 -17.18 12.07
CA ARG A 856 -38.49 -16.07 11.73
C ARG A 856 -38.26 -15.14 12.90
N ARG A 857 -39.34 -14.68 13.54
CA ARG A 857 -39.25 -13.80 14.72
C ARG A 857 -38.52 -14.46 15.88
N ARG A 858 -38.77 -15.74 16.16
CA ARG A 858 -38.07 -16.49 17.22
C ARG A 858 -36.56 -16.54 16.96
N VAL A 859 -36.15 -16.87 15.73
CA VAL A 859 -34.74 -16.92 15.34
C VAL A 859 -34.05 -15.57 15.50
N LEU A 860 -34.66 -14.50 14.98
CA LEU A 860 -34.08 -13.16 15.04
C LEU A 860 -34.03 -12.62 16.49
N ALA A 861 -35.04 -12.91 17.30
CA ALA A 861 -35.03 -12.58 18.73
C ALA A 861 -33.91 -13.32 19.47
N ALA A 862 -33.74 -14.62 19.21
CA ALA A 862 -32.68 -15.42 19.85
C ALA A 862 -31.26 -14.92 19.52
N LEU A 863 -31.06 -14.35 18.33
CA LEU A 863 -29.82 -13.66 17.95
C LEU A 863 -29.70 -12.29 18.65
N ALA A 864 -30.78 -11.51 18.70
CA ALA A 864 -30.82 -10.19 19.33
C ALA A 864 -30.48 -10.28 20.83
N ASP A 865 -31.00 -11.29 21.52
CA ASP A 865 -30.75 -11.51 22.96
C ASP A 865 -29.30 -11.89 23.27
N ARG A 866 -28.50 -12.24 22.25
CA ARG A 866 -27.13 -12.75 22.39
C ARG A 866 -26.07 -11.88 21.70
N VAL A 867 -26.43 -10.70 21.19
CA VAL A 867 -25.50 -9.84 20.43
C VAL A 867 -24.23 -9.46 21.19
N ASP A 868 -24.28 -9.44 22.53
CA ASP A 868 -23.15 -9.10 23.38
C ASP A 868 -22.27 -10.31 23.75
N THR A 869 -22.79 -11.53 23.55
CA THR A 869 -22.05 -12.78 23.80
C THR A 869 -21.47 -13.41 22.54
N ILE A 870 -22.02 -13.06 21.37
CA ILE A 870 -21.55 -13.60 20.09
C ILE A 870 -20.21 -12.93 19.72
N PRO A 871 -19.16 -13.70 19.38
CA PRO A 871 -17.88 -13.14 18.94
C PRO A 871 -18.04 -12.24 17.70
N ASN A 872 -17.24 -11.17 17.61
CA ASN A 872 -17.29 -10.19 16.51
C ASN A 872 -17.21 -10.82 15.10
N GLU A 873 -16.40 -11.87 14.97
CA GLU A 873 -16.25 -12.64 13.72
C GLU A 873 -17.57 -13.31 13.31
N ALA A 874 -18.30 -13.90 14.25
CA ALA A 874 -19.61 -14.50 14.01
C ALA A 874 -20.69 -13.42 13.80
N LEU A 875 -20.65 -12.31 14.55
CA LEU A 875 -21.54 -11.16 14.34
C LEU A 875 -21.45 -10.62 12.92
N SER A 876 -20.28 -10.66 12.28
CA SER A 876 -20.13 -10.23 10.89
C SER A 876 -21.10 -10.92 9.91
N GLN A 877 -21.55 -12.14 10.23
CA GLN A 877 -22.55 -12.86 9.41
C GLN A 877 -23.93 -12.20 9.47
N ILE A 878 -24.27 -11.50 10.56
CA ILE A 878 -25.52 -10.72 10.65
C ILE A 878 -25.49 -9.50 9.71
N ALA A 879 -24.31 -9.03 9.28
CA ALA A 879 -24.21 -7.99 8.27
C ALA A 879 -24.22 -8.55 6.83
N LEU A 880 -23.64 -9.74 6.63
CA LEU A 880 -23.40 -10.29 5.30
C LEU A 880 -24.57 -11.15 4.80
N THR A 881 -25.11 -12.01 5.66
CA THR A 881 -26.15 -12.99 5.29
C THR A 881 -27.51 -12.34 4.95
N PRO A 882 -27.95 -11.21 5.53
CA PRO A 882 -29.22 -10.61 5.16
C PRO A 882 -29.31 -10.08 3.72
N LEU A 883 -28.19 -9.96 3.00
CA LEU A 883 -28.15 -9.66 1.57
C LEU A 883 -28.50 -10.93 0.77
N TYR A 884 -29.68 -11.47 1.04
CA TYR A 884 -30.15 -12.78 0.61
C TYR A 884 -31.19 -12.64 -0.51
N GLU A 885 -30.88 -13.16 -1.70
CA GLU A 885 -31.80 -13.16 -2.83
C GLU A 885 -32.93 -14.17 -2.67
N GLY A 886 -34.15 -13.74 -2.97
CA GLY A 886 -35.35 -14.58 -2.88
C GLY A 886 -35.91 -14.74 -1.46
N ALA A 887 -35.46 -13.94 -0.49
CA ALA A 887 -36.10 -13.93 0.83
C ALA A 887 -37.51 -13.29 0.78
N PRO A 888 -38.42 -13.63 1.70
CA PRO A 888 -39.77 -13.05 1.79
C PRO A 888 -39.76 -11.52 1.87
N ALA A 889 -40.78 -10.86 1.31
CA ALA A 889 -40.87 -9.40 1.23
C ALA A 889 -40.84 -8.68 2.61
N ASP A 890 -41.24 -9.36 3.68
CA ASP A 890 -41.20 -8.85 5.05
C ASP A 890 -39.85 -9.08 5.76
N TYR A 891 -38.93 -9.83 5.15
CA TYR A 891 -37.63 -10.17 5.73
C TYR A 891 -36.77 -8.94 6.04
N GLN A 892 -36.73 -7.96 5.13
CA GLN A 892 -36.00 -6.70 5.35
C GLN A 892 -36.44 -6.02 6.66
N ARG A 893 -37.76 -5.88 6.82
CA ARG A 893 -38.38 -5.26 8.00
C ARG A 893 -38.09 -6.05 9.27
N ALA A 894 -38.04 -7.38 9.17
CA ALA A 894 -37.78 -8.27 10.30
C ALA A 894 -36.32 -8.22 10.79
N VAL A 895 -35.33 -8.11 9.89
CA VAL A 895 -33.90 -8.12 10.24
C VAL A 895 -33.40 -6.76 10.73
N ARG A 896 -33.95 -5.66 10.23
CA ARG A 896 -33.50 -4.29 10.58
C ARG A 896 -33.40 -4.02 12.10
N PRO A 897 -34.34 -4.47 12.95
CA PRO A 897 -34.22 -4.35 14.41
C PRO A 897 -33.00 -5.08 14.99
N LEU A 898 -32.63 -6.25 14.46
CA LEU A 898 -31.45 -7.01 14.91
C LEU A 898 -30.17 -6.21 14.65
N ILE A 899 -29.97 -5.70 13.42
CA ILE A 899 -28.80 -4.86 13.09
C ILE A 899 -28.79 -3.59 13.97
N THR A 900 -29.96 -3.00 14.20
CA THR A 900 -30.10 -1.83 15.09
C THR A 900 -29.74 -2.17 16.54
N SER A 901 -30.08 -3.37 17.03
CA SER A 901 -29.71 -3.81 18.37
C SER A 901 -28.19 -3.93 18.51
N ILE A 902 -27.49 -4.43 17.49
CA ILE A 902 -26.04 -4.49 17.46
C ILE A 902 -25.44 -3.09 17.54
N ILE A 903 -25.95 -2.14 16.73
CA ILE A 903 -25.52 -0.72 16.80
C ILE A 903 -25.71 -0.16 18.22
N LYS A 904 -26.84 -0.45 18.88
CA LYS A 904 -27.11 0.04 20.23
C LYS A 904 -26.23 -0.62 21.29
N SER A 905 -25.83 -1.87 21.09
CA SER A 905 -25.00 -2.63 22.02
C SER A 905 -23.51 -2.27 21.92
N ARG A 906 -23.07 -1.71 20.78
CA ARG A 906 -21.70 -1.22 20.64
C ARG A 906 -21.46 0.04 21.45
N HIS A 907 -20.46 -0.02 22.33
CA HIS A 907 -20.04 1.12 23.16
C HIS A 907 -19.18 2.13 22.38
N ASN A 908 -18.45 1.68 21.36
CA ASN A 908 -17.57 2.51 20.54
C ASN A 908 -18.34 3.27 19.43
N VAL A 909 -18.07 4.57 19.24
CA VAL A 909 -18.54 5.36 18.09
C VAL A 909 -18.11 4.77 16.74
N GLY A 910 -16.86 4.34 16.59
CA GLY A 910 -16.33 3.75 15.35
C GLY A 910 -17.04 2.45 14.97
N GLU A 911 -17.20 1.53 15.93
CA GLU A 911 -17.98 0.31 15.69
C GLU A 911 -19.46 0.62 15.37
N ARG A 912 -20.06 1.61 16.04
CA ARG A 912 -21.43 2.05 15.73
C ARG A 912 -21.54 2.57 14.30
N GLU A 913 -20.58 3.38 13.86
CA GLU A 913 -20.57 3.92 12.50
C GLU A 913 -20.33 2.84 11.46
N ARG A 914 -19.42 1.91 11.73
CA ARG A 914 -19.20 0.72 10.89
C ARG A 914 -20.48 -0.11 10.74
N TRP A 915 -21.22 -0.31 11.82
CA TRP A 915 -22.51 -1.00 11.76
C TRP A 915 -23.62 -0.16 11.11
N ARG A 916 -23.59 1.17 11.21
CA ARG A 916 -24.47 2.05 10.43
C ARG A 916 -24.17 1.98 8.94
N SER A 917 -22.90 1.93 8.53
CA SER A 917 -22.53 1.70 7.13
C SER A 917 -23.05 0.33 6.65
N ARG A 918 -22.91 -0.71 7.46
CA ARG A 918 -23.49 -2.04 7.14
C ARG A 918 -25.00 -2.00 7.00
N LEU A 919 -25.69 -1.27 7.89
CA LEU A 919 -27.13 -1.04 7.79
C LEU A 919 -27.51 -0.27 6.51
N ALA A 920 -26.74 0.76 6.15
CA ALA A 920 -26.96 1.52 4.93
C ALA A 920 -26.80 0.65 3.67
N ARG A 921 -25.77 -0.22 3.62
CA ARG A 921 -25.60 -1.19 2.51
C ARG A 921 -26.71 -2.22 2.46
N PHE A 922 -27.21 -2.63 3.62
CA PHE A 922 -28.38 -3.50 3.73
C PHE A 922 -29.63 -2.82 3.16
N ASP A 923 -29.90 -1.58 3.57
CA ASP A 923 -31.02 -0.79 3.07
C ASP A 923 -30.88 -0.58 1.54
N GLU A 924 -29.70 -0.20 1.05
CA GLU A 924 -29.43 -0.01 -0.39
C GLU A 924 -29.65 -1.28 -1.22
N PHE A 925 -29.28 -2.46 -0.70
CA PHE A 925 -29.51 -3.72 -1.38
C PHE A 925 -31.02 -3.99 -1.56
N TRP A 926 -31.80 -3.77 -0.51
CA TRP A 926 -33.25 -4.01 -0.52
C TRP A 926 -34.06 -2.92 -1.21
N ASP A 927 -33.54 -1.70 -1.32
CA ASP A 927 -34.17 -0.65 -2.14
C ASP A 927 -34.06 -0.93 -3.65
N ARG A 928 -33.08 -1.76 -4.06
CA ARG A 928 -32.82 -2.15 -5.46
C ARG A 928 -33.40 -3.51 -5.84
N ALA A 929 -33.69 -4.37 -4.85
CA ALA A 929 -34.20 -5.73 -5.02
C ALA A 929 -35.73 -5.74 -5.08
#